data_AF-A0A3D3SAH4-F1
#
_entry.id   AF-A0A3D3SAH4-F1
#
_cell.length_a   1.000
_cell.length_b   1.000
_cell.length_c   1.000
_cell.angle_alpha   90.00
_cell.angle_beta   90.00
_cell.angle_gamma   90.00
#
_symmetry.space_group_name_H-M   'P 1'
#
loop_
_entity.id
_entity.type
_entity.pdbx_description
1 polymer ?
#
loop_
_entity_poly.entity_id
_entity_poly.type
_entity_poly.pdbx_seq_one_letter_code
_entity_poly.pdbx_strand_id
1 'polypeptide(L)'
;MAATGEAIDLGGGYFWVGSKSLADSLQCNPYLLVDGDEAVLFDPGSVLDVDEVAANIASLIPLDKVKYIVLHHQDPDLASAVPRLETLGMRFTIATHWRTWSLVRFYGVTSPPYLVDEQGYALTLATGRVLRFIPTPYLHFPGAVATYDKNARFLLSSDLFGAFAHTWSLYAGEAYMEGMKSFHEHYMPSHEVLKPVMEIFGCLDLAAILPQHGSIINKNIKSYIDVLQNLECGTLLEPPARRSRLSEPGKTGKTGMVMGDARKASERLFVRFSAVFGSESALAVAGELGIRLDPSTGLFAEWPIEPTVLWNRLSEAIYLLKGHSALAVLEPFVALLCEEHGVERPRIYGSILQKSEQTYETLGQEVAKLREMNEQLSQTARLVNEAQIRDATTGFYDESFFRSFIDEQASLMLYREGLEDDVLALFGVDEGMAEIEYQYGPREVESVLKGVARFLSEKKAANHPVFRLHGATFAIWMPGVLFHEASERCEEIRKSVEGSKSFIEPITISIGLAAMAEIRSTIEEPADAGSRLTEIGLQRLRLAKRRGGNAVCSSSETAKDSTAKANILIVDDDETSRDVMRTFLENAEYFVVTAADGAEALERISEESIDLVISELMVSKIDGFMLKEMLSRKSGTKNLPFILVSHRKNEDSVNRAYGHGVDYYLQKPFLLAELLGIVRKLTSLGTGR
;
A
#
# COMPACT_ATOMS: atom_id res chain seq x y z
N MET A 1 -37.05 23.36 17.04
CA MET A 1 -38.05 22.54 17.77
C MET A 1 -37.35 22.07 19.03
N ALA A 2 -37.94 22.26 20.22
CA ALA A 2 -37.33 21.84 21.47
C ALA A 2 -37.16 20.31 21.46
N ALA A 3 -35.93 19.83 21.56
CA ALA A 3 -35.61 18.41 21.60
C ALA A 3 -36.15 17.83 22.91
N THR A 4 -37.18 16.99 22.83
CA THR A 4 -37.66 16.17 23.95
C THR A 4 -36.70 15.00 24.13
N GLY A 5 -35.50 15.25 24.67
CA GLY A 5 -34.54 14.18 24.93
C GLY A 5 -35.02 13.25 26.04
N GLU A 6 -34.86 11.94 25.87
CA GLU A 6 -35.22 10.89 26.83
C GLU A 6 -34.03 10.44 27.71
N ALA A 7 -33.03 11.31 27.89
CA ALA A 7 -31.84 10.96 28.68
C ALA A 7 -32.19 10.57 30.13
N ILE A 8 -31.54 9.53 30.64
CA ILE A 8 -31.81 8.96 31.97
C ILE A 8 -30.60 9.19 32.87
N ASP A 9 -30.81 9.89 33.99
CA ASP A 9 -29.79 10.11 35.03
C ASP A 9 -29.47 8.81 35.77
N LEU A 10 -28.19 8.45 35.80
CA LEU A 10 -27.64 7.27 36.48
C LEU A 10 -26.96 7.62 37.81
N GLY A 11 -26.78 8.90 38.10
CA GLY A 11 -26.04 9.42 39.24
C GLY A 11 -24.55 9.66 38.96
N GLY A 12 -23.90 10.45 39.82
CA GLY A 12 -22.46 10.75 39.69
C GLY A 12 -22.09 11.57 38.44
N GLY A 13 -23.06 12.24 37.82
CA GLY A 13 -22.90 12.98 36.56
C GLY A 13 -23.03 12.12 35.30
N TYR A 14 -23.35 10.82 35.43
CA TYR A 14 -23.58 9.94 34.30
C TYR A 14 -25.04 9.91 33.85
N PHE A 15 -25.22 9.88 32.54
CA PHE A 15 -26.51 9.75 31.89
C PHE A 15 -26.46 8.66 30.83
N TRP A 16 -27.51 7.87 30.70
CA TRP A 16 -27.76 7.07 29.51
C TRP A 16 -28.41 7.97 28.45
N VAL A 17 -27.82 8.02 27.26
CA VAL A 17 -28.25 8.92 26.16
C VAL A 17 -28.57 8.14 24.87
N GLY A 18 -28.71 6.82 24.95
CA GLY A 18 -29.03 5.94 23.82
C GLY A 18 -30.44 6.06 23.27
N SER A 19 -30.72 5.31 22.20
CA SER A 19 -32.03 5.20 21.56
C SER A 19 -32.78 3.95 22.01
N LYS A 20 -34.08 4.07 22.30
CA LYS A 20 -34.97 2.91 22.52
C LYS A 20 -35.52 2.31 21.22
N SER A 21 -35.37 3.02 20.10
CA SER A 21 -36.02 2.69 18.83
C SER A 21 -35.36 1.51 18.09
N LEU A 22 -34.11 1.19 18.43
CA LEU A 22 -33.31 0.11 17.85
C LEU A 22 -33.18 -1.12 18.76
N ALA A 23 -34.07 -1.26 19.75
CA ALA A 23 -34.06 -2.35 20.74
C ALA A 23 -34.47 -3.73 20.19
N ASP A 24 -33.96 -4.09 19.01
CA ASP A 24 -33.86 -5.48 18.58
C ASP A 24 -32.72 -6.18 19.35
N SER A 25 -32.44 -7.45 19.07
CA SER A 25 -31.68 -8.39 19.93
C SER A 25 -30.30 -7.96 20.47
N LEU A 26 -29.70 -6.88 19.94
CA LEU A 26 -28.41 -6.33 20.35
C LEU A 26 -28.48 -4.80 20.51
N GLN A 27 -29.00 -4.34 21.66
CA GLN A 27 -29.07 -2.92 22.02
C GLN A 27 -27.66 -2.33 22.23
N CYS A 28 -27.44 -1.09 21.77
CA CYS A 28 -26.24 -0.29 22.03
C CYS A 28 -26.53 0.80 23.08
N ASN A 29 -25.59 1.06 23.98
CA ASN A 29 -25.73 1.99 25.11
C ASN A 29 -24.66 3.08 25.11
N PRO A 30 -24.92 4.22 24.46
CA PRO A 30 -24.14 5.43 24.65
C PRO A 30 -24.35 6.02 26.06
N TYR A 31 -23.25 6.35 26.74
CA TYR A 31 -23.25 7.00 28.05
C TYR A 31 -22.59 8.38 27.98
N LEU A 32 -23.12 9.36 28.71
CA LEU A 32 -22.57 10.70 28.81
C LEU A 32 -22.19 10.99 30.26
N LEU A 33 -20.95 11.39 30.50
CA LEU A 33 -20.52 12.00 31.76
C LEU A 33 -20.51 13.52 31.59
N VAL A 34 -21.26 14.23 32.42
CA VAL A 34 -21.20 15.70 32.56
C VAL A 34 -20.41 16.03 33.83
N ASP A 35 -19.32 16.78 33.69
CA ASP A 35 -18.41 17.12 34.77
C ASP A 35 -18.03 18.61 34.72
N GLY A 36 -18.74 19.42 35.50
CA GLY A 36 -18.60 20.87 35.46
C GLY A 36 -19.15 21.46 34.16
N ASP A 37 -18.27 22.07 33.36
CA ASP A 37 -18.60 22.73 32.09
C ASP A 37 -18.08 21.94 30.87
N GLU A 38 -17.72 20.67 31.06
CA GLU A 38 -17.35 19.76 29.98
C GLU A 38 -18.04 18.40 30.11
N ALA A 39 -18.08 17.66 29.01
CA ALA A 39 -18.64 16.31 28.97
C ALA A 39 -17.76 15.31 28.21
N VAL A 40 -17.89 14.05 28.59
CA VAL A 40 -17.27 12.88 27.96
C VAL A 40 -18.37 11.94 27.48
N LEU A 41 -18.40 11.64 26.18
CA LEU A 41 -19.31 10.67 25.60
C LEU A 41 -18.58 9.34 25.41
N PHE A 42 -19.18 8.25 25.84
CA PHE A 42 -18.61 6.90 25.75
C PHE A 42 -19.41 6.08 24.75
N ASP A 43 -18.70 5.43 23.82
CA ASP A 43 -19.25 4.53 22.80
C ASP A 43 -20.51 5.13 22.15
N PRO A 44 -20.36 6.18 21.33
CA PRO A 44 -21.45 7.05 20.88
C PRO A 44 -22.54 6.36 20.05
N GLY A 45 -22.34 5.10 19.68
CA GLY A 45 -23.31 4.30 18.96
C GLY A 45 -23.04 4.28 17.45
N SER A 46 -24.08 4.03 16.70
CA SER A 46 -23.99 3.82 15.25
C SER A 46 -24.55 5.01 14.48
N VAL A 47 -24.35 5.01 13.15
CA VAL A 47 -25.04 5.96 12.26
C VAL A 47 -26.57 5.82 12.33
N LEU A 48 -27.11 4.70 12.81
CA LEU A 48 -28.54 4.43 12.84
C LEU A 48 -29.28 5.23 13.92
N ASP A 49 -28.64 5.55 15.05
CA ASP A 49 -29.22 6.20 16.23
C ASP A 49 -28.58 7.54 16.61
N VAL A 50 -27.51 7.95 15.93
CA VAL A 50 -26.74 9.15 16.24
C VAL A 50 -27.54 10.45 16.38
N ASP A 51 -28.60 10.64 15.58
CA ASP A 51 -29.41 11.87 15.65
C ASP A 51 -30.24 11.91 16.96
N GLU A 52 -30.71 10.76 17.46
CA GLU A 52 -31.41 10.66 18.76
C GLU A 52 -30.43 10.81 19.92
N VAL A 53 -29.25 10.18 19.81
CA VAL A 53 -28.16 10.34 20.78
C VAL A 53 -27.76 11.82 20.91
N ALA A 54 -27.57 12.52 19.79
CA ALA A 54 -27.26 13.94 19.78
C ALA A 54 -28.37 14.80 20.40
N ALA A 55 -29.64 14.46 20.16
CA ALA A 55 -30.77 15.14 20.79
C ALA A 55 -30.81 14.93 22.30
N ASN A 56 -30.51 13.72 22.78
CA ASN A 56 -30.40 13.39 24.20
C ASN A 56 -29.22 14.10 24.88
N ILE A 57 -28.09 14.25 24.19
CA ILE A 57 -26.95 15.04 24.71
C ILE A 57 -27.34 16.53 24.79
N ALA A 58 -27.93 17.07 23.73
CA ALA A 58 -28.30 18.49 23.64
C ALA A 58 -29.36 18.90 24.68
N SER A 59 -30.13 17.96 25.24
CA SER A 59 -31.06 18.24 26.34
C SER A 59 -30.36 18.39 27.70
N LEU A 60 -29.12 17.90 27.83
CA LEU A 60 -28.33 17.92 29.06
C LEU A 60 -27.25 19.01 29.05
N ILE A 61 -26.53 19.14 27.93
CA ILE A 61 -25.39 20.06 27.80
C ILE A 61 -25.26 20.54 26.34
N PRO A 62 -24.81 21.79 26.09
CA PRO A 62 -24.49 22.21 24.72
C PRO A 62 -23.49 21.28 24.03
N LEU A 63 -23.73 20.96 22.76
CA LEU A 63 -22.95 19.96 22.01
C LEU A 63 -21.46 20.32 21.87
N ASP A 64 -21.10 21.60 21.90
CA ASP A 64 -19.73 22.11 21.85
C ASP A 64 -18.95 21.93 23.17
N LYS A 65 -19.65 21.53 24.25
CA LYS A 65 -19.06 21.20 25.56
C LYS A 65 -18.68 19.73 25.69
N VAL A 66 -19.05 18.86 24.74
CA VAL A 66 -18.50 17.50 24.68
C VAL A 66 -17.05 17.57 24.23
N LYS A 67 -16.12 17.42 25.17
CA LYS A 67 -14.68 17.58 24.94
C LYS A 67 -14.00 16.29 24.51
N TYR A 68 -14.51 15.17 24.98
CA TYR A 68 -13.94 13.86 24.70
C TYR A 68 -15.01 12.89 24.23
N ILE A 69 -14.64 12.08 23.24
CA ILE A 69 -15.32 10.83 22.94
C ILE A 69 -14.39 9.69 23.30
N VAL A 70 -14.83 8.79 24.16
CA VAL A 70 -14.13 7.53 24.45
C VAL A 70 -14.67 6.47 23.50
N LEU A 71 -13.76 5.82 22.78
CA LEU A 71 -14.05 4.63 22.01
C LEU A 71 -13.30 3.46 22.64
N HIS A 72 -14.04 2.49 23.17
CA HIS A 72 -13.42 1.34 23.84
C HIS A 72 -12.80 0.34 22.85
N HIS A 73 -13.35 0.20 21.64
CA HIS A 73 -12.79 -0.52 20.49
C HIS A 73 -13.30 0.07 19.17
N GLN A 74 -13.03 -0.58 18.03
CA GLN A 74 -13.23 -0.04 16.69
C GLN A 74 -14.59 -0.33 16.04
N ASP A 75 -15.44 -1.13 16.68
CA ASP A 75 -16.54 -1.77 15.96
C ASP A 75 -17.59 -0.75 15.49
N PRO A 76 -18.27 -1.04 14.36
CA PRO A 76 -19.15 -0.07 13.71
C PRO A 76 -20.34 0.35 14.56
N ASP A 77 -20.81 -0.50 15.46
CA ASP A 77 -21.95 -0.27 16.34
C ASP A 77 -21.68 0.80 17.42
N LEU A 78 -20.41 1.15 17.69
CA LEU A 78 -20.06 2.28 18.57
C LEU A 78 -19.23 3.38 17.90
N ALA A 79 -18.39 3.05 16.91
CA ALA A 79 -17.45 4.02 16.33
C ALA A 79 -18.02 4.77 15.13
N SER A 80 -19.01 4.19 14.43
CA SER A 80 -19.48 4.76 13.15
C SER A 80 -20.28 6.06 13.32
N ALA A 81 -20.81 6.36 14.51
CA ALA A 81 -21.48 7.64 14.79
C ALA A 81 -20.55 8.85 14.76
N VAL A 82 -19.24 8.66 14.97
CA VAL A 82 -18.29 9.75 15.20
C VAL A 82 -18.25 10.80 14.08
N PRO A 83 -18.09 10.44 12.78
CA PRO A 83 -18.10 11.43 11.71
C PRO A 83 -19.41 12.22 11.65
N ARG A 84 -20.54 11.57 11.95
CA ARG A 84 -21.84 12.24 11.95
C ARG A 84 -21.95 13.26 13.09
N LEU A 85 -21.45 12.95 14.28
CA LEU A 85 -21.36 13.91 15.39
C LEU A 85 -20.48 15.13 15.03
N GLU A 86 -19.39 14.94 14.29
CA GLU A 86 -18.57 16.05 13.77
C GLU A 86 -19.36 16.97 12.83
N THR A 87 -20.23 16.41 11.97
CA THR A 87 -21.10 17.21 11.08
C THR A 87 -22.19 17.97 11.82
N LEU A 88 -22.59 17.50 13.01
CA LEU A 88 -23.53 18.20 13.89
C LEU A 88 -22.89 19.35 14.68
N GLY A 89 -21.61 19.64 14.43
CA GLY A 89 -20.90 20.79 14.99
C GLY A 89 -20.15 20.49 16.29
N MET A 90 -20.11 19.23 16.72
CA MET A 90 -19.32 18.82 17.88
C MET A 90 -17.82 18.89 17.58
N ARG A 91 -17.04 19.24 18.60
CA ARG A 91 -15.58 19.38 18.54
C ARG A 91 -14.96 18.72 19.76
N PHE A 92 -14.41 17.53 19.57
CA PHE A 92 -13.90 16.67 20.64
C PHE A 92 -12.55 16.06 20.27
N THR A 93 -11.90 15.45 21.25
CA THR A 93 -10.74 14.57 21.08
C THR A 93 -11.16 13.12 21.34
N ILE A 94 -10.59 12.18 20.59
CA ILE A 94 -10.98 10.78 20.68
C ILE A 94 -10.03 10.03 21.60
N ALA A 95 -10.47 9.74 22.82
CA ALA A 95 -9.73 8.93 23.79
C ALA A 95 -9.89 7.44 23.46
N THR A 96 -8.82 6.80 23.01
CA THR A 96 -8.83 5.40 22.56
C THR A 96 -7.43 4.79 22.59
N HIS A 97 -7.32 3.46 22.51
CA HIS A 97 -6.04 2.77 22.31
C HIS A 97 -5.52 2.92 20.86
N TRP A 98 -4.20 2.91 20.64
CA TRP A 98 -3.57 3.09 19.31
C TRP A 98 -4.03 2.09 18.24
N ARG A 99 -4.29 0.83 18.62
CA ARG A 99 -4.80 -0.20 17.69
C ARG A 99 -6.21 0.11 17.21
N THR A 100 -7.05 0.61 18.10
CA THR A 100 -8.41 1.03 17.77
C THR A 100 -8.36 2.25 16.85
N TRP A 101 -7.52 3.24 17.17
CA TRP A 101 -7.32 4.44 16.34
C TRP A 101 -6.89 4.11 14.91
N SER A 102 -6.02 3.11 14.75
CA SER A 102 -5.52 2.66 13.45
C SER A 102 -6.64 2.21 12.49
N LEU A 103 -7.78 1.77 13.02
CA LEU A 103 -8.96 1.32 12.27
C LEU A 103 -10.04 2.41 12.19
N VAL A 104 -10.35 3.08 13.31
CA VAL A 104 -11.43 4.08 13.36
C VAL A 104 -11.22 5.25 12.40
N ARG A 105 -9.95 5.63 12.12
CA ARG A 105 -9.64 6.68 11.13
C ARG A 105 -10.25 6.43 9.74
N PHE A 106 -10.51 5.18 9.37
CA PHE A 106 -11.12 4.82 8.08
C PHE A 106 -12.61 5.15 7.98
N TYR A 107 -13.27 5.49 9.10
CA TYR A 107 -14.62 6.06 9.06
C TYR A 107 -14.64 7.52 8.57
N GLY A 108 -13.48 8.13 8.28
CA GLY A 108 -13.38 9.53 7.86
C GLY A 108 -13.41 10.51 9.04
N VAL A 109 -13.04 10.04 10.22
CA VAL A 109 -12.92 10.84 11.44
C VAL A 109 -11.83 11.91 11.28
N THR A 110 -12.17 13.15 11.62
CA THR A 110 -11.26 14.30 11.52
C THR A 110 -10.73 14.78 12.87
N SER A 111 -11.39 14.41 13.95
CA SER A 111 -11.01 14.74 15.33
C SER A 111 -9.68 14.08 15.72
N PRO A 112 -8.82 14.77 16.48
CA PRO A 112 -7.52 14.23 16.87
C PRO A 112 -7.66 13.10 17.90
N PRO A 113 -6.71 12.14 17.92
CA PRO A 113 -6.67 11.10 18.94
C PRO A 113 -6.04 11.58 20.25
N TYR A 114 -6.49 11.00 21.34
CA TYR A 114 -5.84 10.93 22.63
C TYR A 114 -5.53 9.44 22.90
N LEU A 115 -4.30 9.04 22.62
CA LEU A 115 -3.90 7.63 22.71
C LEU A 115 -3.70 7.22 24.17
N VAL A 116 -4.68 6.52 24.75
CA VAL A 116 -4.70 6.25 26.20
C VAL A 116 -3.48 5.47 26.68
N ASP A 117 -2.91 4.61 25.83
CA ASP A 117 -1.70 3.84 26.12
C ASP A 117 -0.43 4.70 26.18
N GLU A 118 -0.38 5.82 25.45
CA GLU A 118 0.70 6.82 25.54
C GLU A 118 0.50 7.78 26.72
N GLN A 119 -0.74 7.86 27.23
CA GLN A 119 -1.15 8.79 28.30
C GLN A 119 -1.27 8.10 29.67
N GLY A 120 -0.60 6.96 29.85
CA GLY A 120 -0.58 6.23 31.13
C GLY A 120 -1.94 5.70 31.56
N TYR A 121 -2.83 5.43 30.58
CA TYR A 121 -4.19 4.92 30.78
C TYR A 121 -5.03 5.77 31.74
N ALA A 122 -4.89 7.10 31.63
CA ALA A 122 -5.71 8.04 32.39
C ALA A 122 -6.12 9.25 31.55
N LEU A 123 -7.30 9.78 31.83
CA LEU A 123 -7.77 11.08 31.36
C LEU A 123 -8.19 11.91 32.57
N THR A 124 -7.64 13.11 32.71
CA THR A 124 -7.98 14.04 33.80
C THR A 124 -8.83 15.16 33.25
N LEU A 125 -10.03 15.32 33.80
CA LEU A 125 -10.99 16.36 33.43
C LEU A 125 -10.66 17.68 34.13
N ALA A 126 -11.25 18.78 33.66
CA ALA A 126 -11.01 20.14 34.14
C ALA A 126 -11.27 20.31 35.65
N THR A 127 -12.17 19.54 36.23
CA THR A 127 -12.47 19.54 37.68
C THR A 127 -11.41 18.81 38.52
N GLY A 128 -10.50 18.07 37.88
CA GLY A 128 -9.57 17.14 38.51
C GLY A 128 -10.08 15.71 38.65
N ARG A 129 -11.30 15.40 38.20
CA ARG A 129 -11.82 14.03 38.11
C ARG A 129 -10.98 13.20 37.14
N VAL A 130 -10.63 11.97 37.51
CA VAL A 130 -9.75 11.10 36.72
C VAL A 130 -10.50 9.86 36.26
N LEU A 131 -10.58 9.66 34.95
CA LEU A 131 -11.03 8.44 34.32
C LEU A 131 -9.83 7.52 34.09
N ARG A 132 -9.91 6.28 34.56
CA ARG A 132 -8.85 5.26 34.40
C ARG A 132 -9.25 4.27 33.32
N PHE A 133 -8.38 4.07 32.34
CA PHE A 133 -8.57 3.06 31.32
C PHE A 133 -7.94 1.74 31.78
N ILE A 134 -8.66 0.65 31.63
CA ILE A 134 -8.19 -0.70 31.98
C ILE A 134 -8.05 -1.47 30.67
N PRO A 135 -6.84 -1.88 30.27
CA PRO A 135 -6.66 -2.71 29.08
C PRO A 135 -7.44 -4.02 29.19
N THR A 136 -8.20 -4.35 28.14
CA THR A 136 -8.94 -5.60 28.01
C THR A 136 -8.55 -6.30 26.69
N PRO A 137 -7.25 -6.57 26.48
CA PRO A 137 -6.75 -7.01 25.18
C PRO A 137 -7.40 -8.34 24.78
N TYR A 138 -7.86 -8.40 23.54
CA TYR A 138 -8.56 -9.54 22.95
C TYR A 138 -9.94 -9.83 23.58
N LEU A 139 -10.55 -8.87 24.29
CA LEU A 139 -11.93 -8.99 24.79
C LEU A 139 -12.85 -7.94 24.13
N HIS A 140 -13.23 -8.11 22.86
CA HIS A 140 -12.76 -9.15 21.91
C HIS A 140 -11.60 -8.67 21.02
N PHE A 141 -11.32 -7.36 20.98
CA PHE A 141 -10.29 -6.77 20.13
C PHE A 141 -8.93 -6.62 20.85
N PRO A 142 -7.76 -6.82 20.19
CA PRO A 142 -6.45 -6.69 20.82
C PRO A 142 -6.14 -5.32 21.46
N GLY A 143 -6.82 -4.26 21.00
CA GLY A 143 -6.71 -2.91 21.55
C GLY A 143 -7.92 -2.46 22.37
N ALA A 144 -8.79 -3.38 22.81
CA ALA A 144 -9.95 -3.02 23.61
C ALA A 144 -9.53 -2.51 25.00
N VAL A 145 -10.29 -1.55 25.51
CA VAL A 145 -10.12 -0.97 26.85
C VAL A 145 -11.50 -0.84 27.52
N ALA A 146 -11.54 -0.84 28.85
CA ALA A 146 -12.69 -0.44 29.65
C ALA A 146 -12.36 0.87 30.39
N THR A 147 -13.36 1.61 30.85
CA THR A 147 -13.16 2.83 31.66
C THR A 147 -13.71 2.66 33.07
N TYR A 148 -12.86 2.85 34.08
CA TYR A 148 -13.26 2.92 35.48
C TYR A 148 -13.21 4.35 35.99
N ASP A 149 -14.32 4.79 36.58
CA ASP A 149 -14.43 6.06 37.28
C ASP A 149 -14.62 5.81 38.79
N LYS A 150 -13.58 6.15 39.56
CA LYS A 150 -13.58 6.00 41.01
C LYS A 150 -14.57 6.93 41.71
N ASN A 151 -14.89 8.10 41.15
CA ASN A 151 -15.79 9.06 41.76
C ASN A 151 -17.24 8.54 41.77
N ALA A 152 -17.70 8.03 40.63
CA ALA A 152 -19.01 7.38 40.52
C ALA A 152 -19.01 5.92 40.99
N ARG A 153 -17.83 5.29 41.05
CA ARG A 153 -17.65 3.84 41.19
C ARG A 153 -18.31 3.07 40.05
N PHE A 154 -18.26 3.62 38.84
CA PHE A 154 -18.83 3.01 37.63
C PHE A 154 -17.73 2.42 36.77
N LEU A 155 -17.99 1.22 36.27
CA LEU A 155 -17.17 0.57 35.25
C LEU A 155 -17.94 0.59 33.93
N LEU A 156 -17.47 1.38 32.97
CA LEU A 156 -17.92 1.31 31.59
C LEU A 156 -17.13 0.18 30.92
N SER A 157 -17.78 -0.95 30.74
CA SER A 157 -17.12 -2.22 30.43
C SER A 157 -17.06 -2.53 28.94
N SER A 158 -17.59 -1.65 28.08
CA SER A 158 -17.72 -1.92 26.65
C SER A 158 -18.50 -3.22 26.42
N ASP A 159 -18.03 -4.12 25.55
CA ASP A 159 -18.65 -5.41 25.26
C ASP A 159 -18.68 -6.38 26.46
N LEU A 160 -17.77 -6.20 27.42
CA LEU A 160 -17.77 -7.04 28.62
C LEU A 160 -19.04 -6.78 29.43
N PHE A 161 -19.62 -7.84 29.96
CA PHE A 161 -20.96 -7.86 30.57
C PHE A 161 -22.12 -7.56 29.59
N GLY A 162 -21.83 -7.47 28.29
CA GLY A 162 -22.83 -7.46 27.22
C GLY A 162 -23.66 -8.74 27.20
N ALA A 163 -24.89 -8.64 26.69
CA ALA A 163 -25.83 -9.74 26.61
C ALA A 163 -26.72 -9.65 25.36
N PHE A 164 -27.04 -10.80 24.78
CA PHE A 164 -28.16 -10.90 23.85
C PHE A 164 -29.48 -10.86 24.63
N ALA A 165 -30.43 -10.03 24.20
CA ALA A 165 -31.73 -9.92 24.86
C ALA A 165 -32.86 -9.63 23.86
N HIS A 166 -33.93 -10.42 23.89
CA HIS A 166 -35.11 -10.20 23.04
C HIS A 166 -36.02 -9.06 23.55
N THR A 167 -36.03 -8.83 24.86
CA THR A 167 -36.74 -7.69 25.48
C THR A 167 -35.76 -6.96 26.37
N TRP A 168 -35.36 -5.77 25.95
CA TRP A 168 -34.38 -4.97 26.68
C TRP A 168 -35.03 -4.12 27.78
N SER A 169 -34.36 -4.06 28.94
CA SER A 169 -34.59 -3.06 29.98
C SER A 169 -33.27 -2.42 30.36
N LEU A 170 -33.29 -1.14 30.76
CA LEU A 170 -32.06 -0.42 31.11
C LEU A 170 -31.26 -1.11 32.23
N TYR A 171 -31.94 -1.70 33.21
CA TYR A 171 -31.31 -2.42 34.32
C TYR A 171 -31.47 -3.92 34.18
N ALA A 172 -30.43 -4.67 34.56
CA ALA A 172 -30.39 -6.12 34.47
C ALA A 172 -31.46 -6.78 35.35
N GLY A 173 -32.30 -7.61 34.74
CA GLY A 173 -33.26 -8.48 35.42
C GLY A 173 -32.69 -9.87 35.73
N GLU A 174 -33.52 -10.76 36.28
CA GLU A 174 -33.09 -12.11 36.70
C GLU A 174 -32.59 -12.98 35.52
N ALA A 175 -33.18 -12.83 34.33
CA ALA A 175 -32.80 -13.59 33.14
C ALA A 175 -31.52 -13.08 32.44
N TYR A 176 -30.99 -11.92 32.84
CA TYR A 176 -29.87 -11.26 32.16
C TYR A 176 -28.60 -12.12 32.13
N MET A 177 -28.38 -12.90 33.20
CA MET A 177 -27.19 -13.71 33.37
C MET A 177 -26.97 -14.72 32.22
N GLU A 178 -28.04 -15.34 31.72
CA GLU A 178 -27.93 -16.34 30.66
C GLU A 178 -27.67 -15.71 29.30
N GLY A 179 -28.28 -14.56 29.01
CA GLY A 179 -27.97 -13.76 27.81
C GLY A 179 -26.52 -13.27 27.81
N MET A 180 -26.01 -12.87 28.99
CA MET A 180 -24.62 -12.45 29.17
C MET A 180 -23.65 -13.60 28.91
N LYS A 181 -23.87 -14.77 29.50
CA LYS A 181 -23.03 -15.96 29.24
C LYS A 181 -23.00 -16.29 27.75
N SER A 182 -24.17 -16.30 27.08
CA SER A 182 -24.27 -16.60 25.65
C SER A 182 -23.48 -15.62 24.78
N PHE A 183 -23.51 -14.34 25.13
CA PHE A 183 -22.73 -13.32 24.44
C PHE A 183 -21.23 -13.57 24.58
N HIS A 184 -20.76 -13.86 25.79
CA HIS A 184 -19.34 -14.06 26.06
C HIS A 184 -18.81 -15.39 25.49
N GLU A 185 -19.61 -16.46 25.53
CA GLU A 185 -19.31 -17.73 24.87
C GLU A 185 -19.06 -17.56 23.36
N HIS A 186 -19.72 -16.58 22.73
CA HIS A 186 -19.62 -16.32 21.29
C HIS A 186 -18.51 -15.33 20.93
N TYR A 187 -18.37 -14.23 21.67
CA TYR A 187 -17.45 -13.14 21.32
C TYR A 187 -16.06 -13.25 21.98
N MET A 188 -15.96 -13.84 23.17
CA MET A 188 -14.69 -13.87 23.91
C MET A 188 -13.83 -15.07 23.47
N PRO A 189 -12.54 -14.87 23.19
CA PRO A 189 -11.71 -15.86 22.50
C PRO A 189 -11.29 -17.05 23.36
N SER A 190 -11.18 -16.87 24.69
CA SER A 190 -10.91 -17.96 25.64
C SER A 190 -11.14 -17.54 27.09
N HIS A 191 -11.40 -18.53 27.95
CA HIS A 191 -11.37 -18.37 29.40
C HIS A 191 -10.05 -17.75 29.90
N GLU A 192 -8.91 -18.22 29.40
CA GLU A 192 -7.57 -17.81 29.84
C GLU A 192 -7.28 -16.31 29.58
N VAL A 193 -7.98 -15.71 28.60
CA VAL A 193 -7.91 -14.27 28.32
C VAL A 193 -8.96 -13.50 29.13
N LEU A 194 -10.16 -14.05 29.31
CA LEU A 194 -11.26 -13.41 30.05
C LEU A 194 -10.97 -13.31 31.55
N LYS A 195 -10.47 -14.39 32.16
CA LYS A 195 -10.28 -14.51 33.61
C LYS A 195 -9.39 -13.43 34.22
N PRO A 196 -8.18 -13.12 33.70
CA PRO A 196 -7.34 -12.08 34.29
C PRO A 196 -8.00 -10.70 34.34
N VAL A 197 -8.81 -10.36 33.34
CA VAL A 197 -9.55 -9.09 33.32
C VAL A 197 -10.68 -9.10 34.36
N MET A 198 -11.38 -10.22 34.53
CA MET A 198 -12.39 -10.36 35.58
C MET A 198 -11.78 -10.30 36.99
N GLU A 199 -10.57 -10.83 37.20
CA GLU A 199 -9.83 -10.71 38.46
C GLU A 199 -9.49 -9.24 38.79
N ILE A 200 -9.11 -8.46 37.78
CA ILE A 200 -8.89 -7.01 37.92
C ILE A 200 -10.20 -6.32 38.31
N PHE A 201 -11.30 -6.59 37.59
CA PHE A 201 -12.60 -6.00 37.88
C PHE A 201 -13.14 -6.39 39.27
N GLY A 202 -12.87 -7.62 39.71
CA GLY A 202 -13.23 -8.10 41.05
C GLY A 202 -12.51 -7.38 42.20
N CYS A 203 -11.42 -6.66 41.91
CA CYS A 203 -10.69 -5.84 42.88
C CYS A 203 -11.20 -4.38 42.96
N LEU A 204 -12.11 -3.96 42.07
CA LEU A 204 -12.63 -2.59 42.02
C LEU A 204 -13.79 -2.40 43.01
N ASP A 205 -13.88 -1.20 43.61
CA ASP A 205 -15.09 -0.77 44.32
C ASP A 205 -16.11 -0.25 43.29
N LEU A 206 -17.18 -1.04 43.07
CA LEU A 206 -18.16 -0.82 42.01
C LEU A 206 -19.56 -0.61 42.60
N ALA A 207 -20.21 0.48 42.18
CA ALA A 207 -21.62 0.75 42.38
C ALA A 207 -22.47 0.27 41.19
N ALA A 208 -21.92 0.28 39.97
CA ALA A 208 -22.56 -0.28 38.78
C ALA A 208 -21.54 -0.64 37.68
N ILE A 209 -21.92 -1.59 36.83
CA ILE A 209 -21.26 -1.90 35.56
C ILE A 209 -22.19 -1.46 34.42
N LEU A 210 -21.65 -0.66 33.50
CA LEU A 210 -22.33 -0.03 32.38
C LEU A 210 -21.78 -0.64 31.08
N PRO A 211 -22.36 -1.75 30.59
CA PRO A 211 -21.91 -2.36 29.35
C PRO A 211 -22.44 -1.59 28.13
N GLN A 212 -21.71 -1.64 27.02
CA GLN A 212 -22.12 -1.06 25.75
C GLN A 212 -23.30 -1.84 25.16
N HIS A 213 -23.34 -3.16 25.35
CA HIS A 213 -24.50 -4.00 25.00
C HIS A 213 -25.30 -4.44 26.23
N GLY A 214 -26.60 -4.67 26.07
CA GLY A 214 -27.43 -5.22 27.14
C GLY A 214 -27.76 -4.20 28.24
N SER A 215 -27.76 -4.60 29.50
CA SER A 215 -28.37 -3.86 30.61
C SER A 215 -27.36 -3.51 31.70
N ILE A 216 -27.57 -2.37 32.36
CA ILE A 216 -26.77 -1.90 33.51
C ILE A 216 -26.91 -2.87 34.68
N ILE A 217 -25.78 -3.29 35.24
CA ILE A 217 -25.70 -4.18 36.40
C ILE A 217 -25.40 -3.34 37.64
N ASN A 218 -26.40 -3.13 38.49
CA ASN A 218 -26.29 -2.35 39.73
C ASN A 218 -26.63 -3.16 41.00
N LYS A 219 -26.92 -4.46 40.84
CA LYS A 219 -27.22 -5.40 41.93
C LYS A 219 -26.43 -6.67 41.72
N ASN A 220 -26.01 -7.31 42.82
CA ASN A 220 -25.27 -8.57 42.80
C ASN A 220 -24.03 -8.56 41.86
N ILE A 221 -23.37 -7.41 41.70
CA ILE A 221 -22.26 -7.18 40.74
C ILE A 221 -21.21 -8.28 40.82
N LYS A 222 -20.80 -8.64 42.04
CA LYS A 222 -19.81 -9.69 42.28
C LYS A 222 -20.21 -11.04 41.66
N SER A 223 -21.49 -11.40 41.70
CA SER A 223 -21.97 -12.63 41.08
C SER A 223 -21.79 -12.64 39.56
N TYR A 224 -21.92 -11.50 38.88
CA TYR A 224 -21.70 -11.41 37.44
C TYR A 224 -20.21 -11.53 37.10
N ILE A 225 -19.35 -10.86 37.88
CA ILE A 225 -17.89 -10.96 37.74
C ILE A 225 -17.45 -12.42 37.98
N ASP A 226 -17.89 -13.04 39.07
CA ASP A 226 -17.54 -14.42 39.41
C ASP A 226 -17.99 -15.41 38.31
N VAL A 227 -19.15 -15.17 37.69
CA VAL A 227 -19.65 -15.99 36.58
C VAL A 227 -18.74 -15.86 35.36
N LEU A 228 -18.41 -14.64 34.92
CA LEU A 228 -17.53 -14.45 33.76
C LEU A 228 -16.10 -14.89 34.03
N GLN A 229 -15.61 -14.73 35.26
CA GLN A 229 -14.28 -15.19 35.66
C GLN A 229 -14.11 -16.70 35.49
N ASN A 230 -15.19 -17.47 35.68
CA ASN A 230 -15.19 -18.94 35.59
C ASN A 230 -15.89 -19.45 34.33
N LEU A 231 -16.23 -18.57 33.39
CA LEU A 231 -16.89 -18.97 32.15
C LEU A 231 -15.89 -19.63 31.22
N GLU A 232 -16.23 -20.83 30.74
CA GLU A 232 -15.55 -21.47 29.62
C GLU A 232 -16.13 -20.89 28.32
N CYS A 233 -15.29 -20.26 27.48
CA CYS A 233 -15.73 -19.56 26.27
C CYS A 233 -14.67 -19.64 25.15
N GLY A 234 -15.09 -19.34 23.91
CA GLY A 234 -14.19 -19.13 22.76
C GLY A 234 -13.79 -20.38 21.97
N THR A 235 -13.12 -20.19 20.82
CA THR A 235 -12.71 -21.29 19.91
C THR A 235 -11.37 -21.93 20.27
N LEU A 236 -10.61 -21.30 21.18
CA LEU A 236 -9.36 -21.85 21.76
C LEU A 236 -9.63 -22.75 22.97
N LEU A 237 -10.87 -23.22 23.14
CA LEU A 237 -11.16 -24.34 24.02
C LEU A 237 -10.29 -25.52 23.57
N GLU A 238 -9.18 -25.78 24.27
CA GLU A 238 -8.81 -27.17 24.43
C GLU A 238 -10.06 -27.83 25.00
N PRO A 239 -10.65 -28.84 24.34
CA PRO A 239 -11.76 -29.56 24.93
C PRO A 239 -11.33 -29.94 26.35
N PRO A 240 -12.17 -29.76 27.40
CA PRO A 240 -11.81 -30.00 28.80
C PRO A 240 -11.42 -31.44 29.16
N ALA A 241 -10.98 -32.26 28.21
CA ALA A 241 -10.34 -33.53 28.44
C ALA A 241 -8.88 -33.37 28.88
N ARG A 242 -8.60 -32.87 30.10
CA ARG A 242 -7.46 -33.32 30.95
C ARG A 242 -7.18 -32.60 32.29
N ARG A 243 -7.94 -31.60 32.74
CA ARG A 243 -7.56 -30.88 33.98
C ARG A 243 -8.03 -31.47 35.33
N SER A 244 -8.81 -32.57 35.40
CA SER A 244 -9.24 -33.13 36.71
C SER A 244 -9.24 -34.66 36.90
N ARG A 245 -8.46 -35.44 36.12
CA ARG A 245 -8.21 -36.87 36.42
C ARG A 245 -6.74 -37.23 36.64
N LEU A 246 -5.96 -36.31 37.19
CA LEU A 246 -4.60 -36.57 37.69
C LEU A 246 -4.53 -36.36 39.21
N SER A 247 -5.41 -37.04 39.95
CA SER A 247 -5.23 -37.31 41.37
C SER A 247 -6.16 -38.44 41.82
N GLU A 248 -5.74 -39.68 41.55
CA GLU A 248 -5.84 -40.87 42.43
C GLU A 248 -5.64 -42.16 41.60
N PRO A 249 -4.48 -42.83 41.69
CA PRO A 249 -4.30 -44.15 41.10
C PRO A 249 -4.90 -45.20 42.03
N GLY A 250 -6.11 -45.67 41.71
CA GLY A 250 -6.63 -46.90 42.30
C GLY A 250 -8.13 -46.89 42.55
N LYS A 251 -8.90 -47.33 41.55
CA LYS A 251 -10.08 -48.19 41.71
C LYS A 251 -10.54 -48.64 40.32
N THR A 252 -10.04 -49.80 39.92
CA THR A 252 -10.70 -50.65 38.94
C THR A 252 -12.08 -51.04 39.48
N GLY A 253 -13.13 -50.39 39.00
CA GLY A 253 -14.51 -50.69 39.35
C GLY A 253 -15.40 -50.50 38.14
N LYS A 254 -16.00 -51.59 37.67
CA LYS A 254 -17.07 -51.70 36.67
C LYS A 254 -17.88 -50.40 36.49
N THR A 255 -17.78 -49.74 35.33
CA THR A 255 -18.74 -48.71 34.94
C THR A 255 -19.77 -49.33 34.01
N GLY A 256 -20.97 -49.60 34.56
CA GLY A 256 -22.17 -49.59 33.75
C GLY A 256 -22.30 -48.24 33.04
N MET A 257 -22.88 -48.26 31.85
CA MET A 257 -23.26 -47.08 31.08
C MET A 257 -24.06 -46.15 31.99
N VAL A 258 -23.49 -45.03 32.42
CA VAL A 258 -24.28 -43.94 33.01
C VAL A 258 -25.08 -43.38 31.84
N MET A 259 -26.39 -43.64 31.79
CA MET A 259 -27.28 -42.94 30.87
C MET A 259 -27.10 -41.45 31.11
N GLY A 260 -26.63 -40.71 30.10
CA GLY A 260 -26.49 -39.27 30.18
C GLY A 260 -27.83 -38.60 30.49
N ASP A 261 -27.81 -37.51 31.23
CA ASP A 261 -29.02 -36.81 31.69
C ASP A 261 -29.55 -35.87 30.60
N ALA A 262 -29.99 -36.44 29.47
CA ALA A 262 -30.52 -35.71 28.31
C ALA A 262 -31.72 -34.82 28.66
N ARG A 263 -32.42 -35.15 29.73
CA ARG A 263 -33.50 -34.33 30.27
C ARG A 263 -32.95 -33.01 30.82
N LYS A 264 -32.00 -33.05 31.75
CA LYS A 264 -31.41 -31.82 32.31
C LYS A 264 -30.70 -30.99 31.25
N ALA A 265 -30.03 -31.64 30.29
CA ALA A 265 -29.43 -30.94 29.15
C ALA A 265 -30.50 -30.18 28.33
N SER A 266 -31.63 -30.84 28.02
CA SER A 266 -32.73 -30.22 27.28
C SER A 266 -33.40 -29.06 28.04
N GLU A 267 -33.62 -29.21 29.34
CA GLU A 267 -34.19 -28.15 30.20
C GLU A 267 -33.25 -26.93 30.24
N ARG A 268 -31.95 -27.12 30.41
CA ARG A 268 -30.97 -26.03 30.42
C ARG A 268 -30.84 -25.34 29.07
N LEU A 269 -30.81 -26.11 27.97
CA LEU A 269 -30.82 -25.55 26.62
C LEU A 269 -32.08 -24.72 26.37
N PHE A 270 -33.24 -25.20 26.83
CA PHE A 270 -34.50 -24.47 26.69
C PHE A 270 -34.52 -23.16 27.50
N VAL A 271 -34.00 -23.16 28.72
CA VAL A 271 -33.85 -21.93 29.53
C VAL A 271 -32.94 -20.92 28.82
N ARG A 272 -31.78 -21.37 28.31
CA ARG A 272 -30.86 -20.51 27.56
C ARG A 272 -31.53 -19.96 26.29
N PHE A 273 -32.23 -20.81 25.53
CA PHE A 273 -32.97 -20.40 24.35
C PHE A 273 -34.05 -19.36 24.67
N SER A 274 -34.81 -19.56 25.75
CA SER A 274 -35.83 -18.60 26.21
C SER A 274 -35.24 -17.26 26.60
N ALA A 275 -34.08 -17.25 27.27
CA ALA A 275 -33.39 -16.02 27.63
C ALA A 275 -32.88 -15.25 26.40
N VAL A 276 -32.30 -15.94 25.43
CA VAL A 276 -31.71 -15.31 24.22
C VAL A 276 -32.78 -14.88 23.22
N PHE A 277 -33.80 -15.71 22.99
CA PHE A 277 -34.78 -15.53 21.90
C PHE A 277 -36.20 -15.22 22.38
N GLY A 278 -36.40 -14.99 23.67
CA GLY A 278 -37.67 -14.53 24.25
C GLY A 278 -38.70 -15.63 24.48
N SER A 279 -39.65 -15.34 25.37
CA SER A 279 -40.66 -16.30 25.84
C SER A 279 -41.65 -16.72 24.75
N GLU A 280 -41.97 -15.88 23.77
CA GLU A 280 -42.86 -16.23 22.66
C GLU A 280 -42.24 -17.34 21.79
N SER A 281 -40.96 -17.18 21.44
CA SER A 281 -40.19 -18.21 20.73
C SER A 281 -40.10 -19.50 21.55
N ALA A 282 -39.86 -19.39 22.86
CA ALA A 282 -39.82 -20.53 23.76
C ALA A 282 -41.16 -21.28 23.81
N LEU A 283 -42.29 -20.56 23.89
CA LEU A 283 -43.63 -21.13 23.87
C LEU A 283 -43.94 -21.79 22.52
N ALA A 284 -43.51 -21.22 21.40
CA ALA A 284 -43.67 -21.82 20.08
C ALA A 284 -42.90 -23.15 19.96
N VAL A 285 -41.64 -23.18 20.41
CA VAL A 285 -40.84 -24.41 20.47
C VAL A 285 -41.45 -25.44 21.42
N ALA A 286 -41.90 -25.04 22.61
CA ALA A 286 -42.56 -25.94 23.54
C ALA A 286 -43.87 -26.52 22.97
N GLY A 287 -44.65 -25.69 22.27
CA GLY A 287 -45.88 -26.09 21.58
C GLY A 287 -45.63 -27.11 20.48
N GLU A 288 -44.63 -26.86 19.63
CA GLU A 288 -44.20 -27.78 18.55
C GLU A 288 -43.78 -29.15 19.12
N LEU A 289 -43.15 -29.15 20.29
CA LEU A 289 -42.69 -30.36 20.98
C LEU A 289 -43.75 -30.99 21.90
N GLY A 290 -44.93 -30.38 22.05
CA GLY A 290 -45.98 -30.84 22.97
C GLY A 290 -45.57 -30.81 24.45
N ILE A 291 -44.65 -29.94 24.82
CA ILE A 291 -44.16 -29.77 26.20
C ILE A 291 -45.04 -28.76 26.93
N ARG A 292 -45.52 -29.13 28.12
CA ARG A 292 -46.18 -28.19 29.04
C ARG A 292 -45.15 -27.62 30.00
N LEU A 293 -45.15 -26.30 30.12
CA LEU A 293 -44.29 -25.58 31.05
C LEU A 293 -45.01 -25.37 32.38
N ASP A 294 -44.26 -25.47 33.48
CA ASP A 294 -44.71 -25.07 34.81
C ASP A 294 -44.85 -23.53 34.82
N PRO A 295 -46.05 -22.98 35.11
CA PRO A 295 -46.27 -21.53 35.10
C PRO A 295 -45.44 -20.76 36.13
N SER A 296 -44.95 -21.43 37.19
CA SER A 296 -44.19 -20.82 38.29
C SER A 296 -42.69 -20.87 38.08
N THR A 297 -42.16 -21.89 37.40
CA THR A 297 -40.72 -22.07 37.20
C THR A 297 -40.27 -21.90 35.75
N GLY A 298 -41.19 -21.95 34.78
CA GLY A 298 -40.88 -21.92 33.35
C GLY A 298 -40.19 -23.19 32.84
N LEU A 299 -40.02 -24.20 33.69
CA LEU A 299 -39.40 -25.49 33.37
C LEU A 299 -40.44 -26.50 32.85
N PHE A 300 -39.97 -27.64 32.35
CA PHE A 300 -40.85 -28.69 31.84
C PHE A 300 -41.67 -29.34 32.96
N ALA A 301 -43.00 -29.20 32.90
CA ALA A 301 -43.95 -29.82 33.82
C ALA A 301 -44.41 -31.20 33.32
N GLU A 302 -44.78 -31.29 32.04
CA GLU A 302 -45.17 -32.55 31.37
C GLU A 302 -44.58 -32.58 29.96
N TRP A 303 -44.02 -33.71 29.56
CA TRP A 303 -43.51 -33.90 28.20
C TRP A 303 -43.72 -35.37 27.77
N PRO A 304 -44.25 -35.62 26.55
CA PRO A 304 -44.57 -36.97 26.08
C PRO A 304 -43.39 -37.66 25.36
N ILE A 305 -42.19 -37.06 25.39
CA ILE A 305 -41.04 -37.45 24.55
C ILE A 305 -39.94 -38.07 25.42
N GLU A 306 -39.32 -39.14 24.93
CA GLU A 306 -38.16 -39.75 25.59
C GLU A 306 -36.96 -38.75 25.64
N PRO A 307 -36.19 -38.66 26.75
CA PRO A 307 -35.15 -37.64 26.92
C PRO A 307 -34.12 -37.49 25.79
N THR A 308 -33.61 -38.59 25.21
CA THR A 308 -32.62 -38.51 24.11
C THR A 308 -33.26 -38.06 22.79
N VAL A 309 -34.53 -38.40 22.57
CA VAL A 309 -35.33 -37.90 21.44
C VAL A 309 -35.63 -36.41 21.63
N LEU A 310 -35.97 -35.99 22.85
CA LEU A 310 -36.23 -34.59 23.19
C LEU A 310 -35.00 -33.72 22.91
N TRP A 311 -33.80 -34.18 23.28
CA TRP A 311 -32.55 -33.47 23.04
C TRP A 311 -32.30 -33.14 21.56
N ASN A 312 -32.57 -34.10 20.66
CA ASN A 312 -32.46 -33.90 19.22
C ASN A 312 -33.59 -33.01 18.67
N ARG A 313 -34.84 -33.32 19.02
CA ARG A 313 -36.01 -32.58 18.50
C ARG A 313 -36.04 -31.13 18.99
N LEU A 314 -35.53 -30.84 20.18
CA LEU A 314 -35.40 -29.48 20.69
C LEU A 314 -34.50 -28.64 19.78
N SER A 315 -33.33 -29.17 19.41
CA SER A 315 -32.40 -28.49 18.50
C SER A 315 -32.99 -28.34 17.09
N GLU A 316 -33.71 -29.34 16.60
CA GLU A 316 -34.43 -29.27 15.31
C GLU A 316 -35.54 -28.21 15.32
N ALA A 317 -36.34 -28.15 16.39
CA ALA A 317 -37.40 -27.16 16.54
C ALA A 317 -36.85 -25.73 16.63
N ILE A 318 -35.74 -25.53 17.35
CA ILE A 318 -35.02 -24.24 17.38
C ILE A 318 -34.57 -23.83 15.98
N TYR A 319 -33.99 -24.76 15.22
CA TYR A 319 -33.57 -24.50 13.83
C TYR A 319 -34.74 -24.17 12.91
N LEU A 320 -35.85 -24.91 12.99
CA LEU A 320 -37.02 -24.65 12.16
C LEU A 320 -37.63 -23.27 12.44
N LEU A 321 -37.58 -22.82 13.70
CA LEU A 321 -38.15 -21.54 14.10
C LEU A 321 -37.21 -20.35 13.84
N LYS A 322 -35.92 -20.48 14.16
CA LYS A 322 -34.95 -19.36 14.17
C LYS A 322 -33.78 -19.51 13.20
N GLY A 323 -33.70 -20.63 12.50
CA GLY A 323 -32.70 -20.87 11.47
C GLY A 323 -31.29 -21.18 12.00
N HIS A 324 -30.32 -21.12 11.10
CA HIS A 324 -28.93 -21.50 11.36
C HIS A 324 -28.23 -20.61 12.39
N SER A 325 -28.49 -19.30 12.38
CA SER A 325 -27.86 -18.34 13.30
C SER A 325 -28.16 -18.67 14.76
N ALA A 326 -29.38 -19.13 15.08
CA ALA A 326 -29.73 -19.52 16.44
C ALA A 326 -28.97 -20.77 16.92
N LEU A 327 -28.73 -21.73 16.03
CA LEU A 327 -27.87 -22.87 16.36
C LEU A 327 -26.42 -22.43 16.57
N ALA A 328 -25.89 -21.54 15.72
CA ALA A 328 -24.53 -21.03 15.88
C ALA A 328 -24.33 -20.31 17.23
N VAL A 329 -25.31 -19.51 17.67
CA VAL A 329 -25.29 -18.83 18.98
C VAL A 329 -25.34 -19.83 20.15
N LEU A 330 -26.05 -20.95 20.01
CA LEU A 330 -26.22 -21.95 21.07
C LEU A 330 -25.17 -23.08 21.06
N GLU A 331 -24.39 -23.24 19.98
CA GLU A 331 -23.46 -24.37 19.80
C GLU A 331 -22.46 -24.52 20.95
N PRO A 332 -21.79 -23.46 21.45
CA PRO A 332 -20.84 -23.60 22.55
C PRO A 332 -21.50 -24.16 23.81
N PHE A 333 -22.70 -23.68 24.12
CA PHE A 333 -23.48 -24.15 25.27
C PHE A 333 -23.96 -25.60 25.08
N VAL A 334 -24.35 -25.98 23.86
CA VAL A 334 -24.71 -27.36 23.52
C VAL A 334 -23.51 -28.29 23.68
N ALA A 335 -22.31 -27.88 23.25
CA ALA A 335 -21.09 -28.64 23.42
C ALA A 335 -20.77 -28.86 24.91
N LEU A 336 -20.88 -27.80 25.73
CA LEU A 336 -20.72 -27.88 27.19
C LEU A 336 -21.73 -28.85 27.82
N LEU A 337 -23.03 -28.76 27.47
CA LEU A 337 -24.06 -29.65 28.00
C LEU A 337 -23.83 -31.12 27.62
N CYS A 338 -23.29 -31.38 26.43
CA CYS A 338 -22.92 -32.73 26.00
C CYS A 338 -21.86 -33.34 26.92
N GLU A 339 -20.85 -32.56 27.30
CA GLU A 339 -19.80 -32.99 28.21
C GLU A 339 -20.29 -33.12 29.66
N GLU A 340 -20.96 -32.09 30.19
CA GLU A 340 -21.43 -32.05 31.59
C GLU A 340 -22.45 -33.16 31.89
N HIS A 341 -23.34 -33.48 30.94
CA HIS A 341 -24.41 -34.45 31.14
C HIS A 341 -24.15 -35.80 30.46
N GLY A 342 -23.01 -35.97 29.77
CA GLY A 342 -22.63 -37.21 29.09
C GLY A 342 -23.59 -37.60 27.97
N VAL A 343 -24.08 -36.63 27.19
CA VAL A 343 -25.02 -36.84 26.08
C VAL A 343 -24.36 -36.56 24.74
N GLU A 344 -24.78 -37.29 23.69
CA GLU A 344 -24.26 -37.05 22.34
C GLU A 344 -24.76 -35.73 21.76
N ARG A 345 -23.94 -35.09 20.93
CA ARG A 345 -24.30 -33.85 20.24
C ARG A 345 -25.52 -34.07 19.34
N PRO A 346 -26.52 -33.15 19.33
CA PRO A 346 -27.69 -33.30 18.48
C PRO A 346 -27.31 -33.40 17.00
N ARG A 347 -27.97 -34.29 16.25
CA ARG A 347 -27.62 -34.61 14.84
C ARG A 347 -27.57 -33.39 13.92
N ILE A 348 -28.42 -32.40 14.17
CA ILE A 348 -28.52 -31.19 13.37
C ILE A 348 -27.25 -30.32 13.41
N TYR A 349 -26.50 -30.34 14.52
CA TYR A 349 -25.21 -29.64 14.59
C TYR A 349 -24.15 -30.34 13.74
N GLY A 350 -24.18 -31.67 13.66
CA GLY A 350 -23.28 -32.45 12.82
C GLY A 350 -23.47 -32.18 11.33
N SER A 351 -24.71 -32.11 10.84
CA SER A 351 -25.00 -31.86 9.42
C SER A 351 -24.66 -30.44 8.96
N ILE A 352 -24.71 -29.47 9.87
CA ILE A 352 -24.39 -28.06 9.63
C ILE A 352 -22.87 -27.83 9.67
N LEU A 353 -22.18 -28.33 10.71
CA LEU A 353 -20.73 -28.24 10.82
C LEU A 353 -20.05 -28.95 9.65
N GLN A 354 -20.50 -30.16 9.30
CA GLN A 354 -19.95 -30.92 8.17
C GLN A 354 -20.16 -30.23 6.81
N LYS A 355 -21.31 -29.57 6.60
CA LYS A 355 -21.52 -28.75 5.40
C LYS A 355 -20.61 -27.52 5.37
N SER A 356 -20.39 -26.89 6.52
CA SER A 356 -19.50 -25.73 6.62
C SER A 356 -18.03 -26.14 6.38
N GLU A 357 -17.57 -27.22 7.01
CA GLU A 357 -16.21 -27.77 6.87
C GLU A 357 -15.92 -28.19 5.43
N GLN A 358 -16.84 -28.89 4.77
CA GLN A 358 -16.70 -29.25 3.35
C GLN A 358 -16.62 -28.02 2.44
N THR A 359 -17.38 -26.97 2.76
CA THR A 359 -17.35 -25.72 2.00
C THR A 359 -16.01 -25.01 2.21
N TYR A 360 -15.52 -24.93 3.45
CA TYR A 360 -14.22 -24.34 3.78
C TYR A 360 -13.04 -25.10 3.17
N GLU A 361 -13.08 -26.43 3.15
CA GLU A 361 -12.06 -27.26 2.47
C GLU A 361 -12.06 -27.01 0.96
N THR A 362 -13.22 -27.00 0.33
CA THR A 362 -13.37 -26.75 -1.12
C THR A 362 -12.88 -25.35 -1.47
N LEU A 363 -13.27 -24.34 -0.69
CA LEU A 363 -12.84 -22.96 -0.88
C LEU A 363 -11.34 -22.79 -0.61
N GLY A 364 -10.80 -23.50 0.38
CA GLY A 364 -9.37 -23.53 0.68
C GLY A 364 -8.53 -24.09 -0.48
N GLN A 365 -9.01 -25.14 -1.14
CA GLN A 365 -8.39 -25.70 -2.34
C GLN A 365 -8.45 -24.73 -3.53
N GLU A 366 -9.59 -24.06 -3.74
CA GLU A 366 -9.77 -23.06 -4.80
C GLU A 366 -8.81 -21.87 -4.59
N VAL A 367 -8.72 -21.35 -3.36
CA VAL A 367 -7.82 -20.25 -3.00
C VAL A 367 -6.36 -20.64 -3.15
N ALA A 368 -5.97 -21.86 -2.76
CA ALA A 368 -4.62 -22.36 -2.96
C ALA A 368 -4.25 -22.42 -4.45
N LYS A 369 -5.15 -22.93 -5.30
CA LYS A 369 -4.96 -22.99 -6.75
C LYS A 369 -4.86 -21.61 -7.39
N LEU A 370 -5.71 -20.66 -6.97
CA LEU A 370 -5.65 -19.27 -7.43
C LEU A 370 -4.35 -18.59 -7.00
N ARG A 371 -3.86 -18.86 -5.79
CA ARG A 371 -2.55 -18.35 -5.32
C ARG A 371 -1.41 -18.88 -6.18
N GLU A 372 -1.39 -20.18 -6.46
CA GLU A 372 -0.37 -20.81 -7.32
C GLU A 372 -0.40 -20.22 -8.75
N MET A 373 -1.59 -20.09 -9.35
CA MET A 373 -1.74 -19.45 -10.67
C MET A 373 -1.29 -17.99 -10.66
N ASN A 374 -1.61 -17.24 -9.59
CA ASN A 374 -1.22 -15.83 -9.47
C ASN A 374 0.29 -15.67 -9.27
N GLU A 375 0.95 -16.57 -8.54
CA GLU A 375 2.41 -16.62 -8.41
C GLU A 375 3.08 -16.92 -9.75
N GLN A 376 2.57 -17.91 -10.50
CA GLN A 376 3.07 -18.25 -11.84
C GLN A 376 2.88 -17.08 -12.83
N LEU A 377 1.72 -16.44 -12.81
CA LEU A 377 1.45 -15.24 -13.64
C LEU A 377 2.36 -14.09 -13.24
N SER A 378 2.58 -13.84 -11.95
CA SER A 378 3.48 -12.79 -11.47
C SER A 378 4.93 -13.05 -11.85
N GLN A 379 5.41 -14.29 -11.78
CA GLN A 379 6.74 -14.67 -12.25
C GLN A 379 6.86 -14.51 -13.77
N THR A 380 5.85 -14.94 -14.53
CA THR A 380 5.85 -14.79 -15.99
C THR A 380 5.82 -13.32 -16.39
N ALA A 381 4.99 -12.50 -15.72
CA ALA A 381 4.93 -11.06 -15.93
C ALA A 381 6.27 -10.38 -15.60
N ARG A 382 6.93 -10.78 -14.49
CA ARG A 382 8.27 -10.28 -14.16
C ARG A 382 9.30 -10.66 -15.22
N LEU A 383 9.33 -11.91 -15.68
CA LEU A 383 10.26 -12.37 -16.71
C LEU A 383 10.03 -11.66 -18.06
N VAL A 384 8.76 -11.47 -18.45
CA VAL A 384 8.41 -10.74 -19.68
C VAL A 384 8.77 -9.25 -19.55
N ASN A 385 8.50 -8.63 -18.40
CA ASN A 385 8.84 -7.24 -18.17
C ASN A 385 10.36 -7.02 -18.11
N GLU A 386 11.11 -7.91 -17.44
CA GLU A 386 12.57 -7.87 -17.40
C GLU A 386 13.22 -8.10 -18.77
N ALA A 387 12.63 -8.93 -19.63
CA ALA A 387 13.09 -9.12 -21.00
C ALA A 387 12.76 -7.93 -21.92
N GLN A 388 11.71 -7.16 -21.61
CA GLN A 388 11.31 -5.99 -22.41
C GLN A 388 12.12 -4.73 -22.13
N ILE A 389 12.78 -4.64 -20.97
CA ILE A 389 13.50 -3.42 -20.53
C ILE A 389 15.02 -3.60 -20.51
N ARG A 390 15.55 -4.69 -21.08
CA ARG A 390 16.98 -5.02 -21.06
C ARG A 390 17.56 -5.12 -22.47
N ASP A 391 18.79 -4.63 -22.61
CA ASP A 391 19.60 -4.79 -23.80
C ASP A 391 20.04 -6.25 -24.00
N ALA A 392 19.78 -6.79 -25.18
CA ALA A 392 20.03 -8.21 -25.49
C ALA A 392 21.52 -8.59 -25.46
N THR A 393 22.42 -7.62 -25.68
CA THR A 393 23.86 -7.85 -25.75
C THR A 393 24.52 -7.85 -24.37
N THR A 394 24.20 -6.87 -23.54
CA THR A 394 24.88 -6.62 -22.26
C THR A 394 24.07 -7.04 -21.04
N GLY A 395 22.75 -7.23 -21.20
CA GLY A 395 21.83 -7.54 -20.11
C GLY A 395 21.51 -6.36 -19.18
N PHE A 396 22.08 -5.18 -19.45
CA PHE A 396 21.73 -3.94 -18.75
C PHE A 396 20.37 -3.42 -19.16
N TYR A 397 19.83 -2.46 -18.39
CA TYR A 397 18.60 -1.79 -18.78
C TYR A 397 18.80 -1.06 -20.11
N ASP A 398 17.81 -1.12 -21.00
CA ASP A 398 17.88 -0.48 -22.32
C ASP A 398 17.68 1.04 -22.25
N GLU A 399 17.83 1.69 -23.40
CA GLU A 399 17.69 3.14 -23.52
C GLU A 399 16.25 3.63 -23.24
N SER A 400 15.24 2.82 -23.57
CA SER A 400 13.83 3.17 -23.34
C SER A 400 13.57 3.28 -21.84
N PHE A 401 14.01 2.29 -21.07
CA PHE A 401 13.92 2.31 -19.61
C PHE A 401 14.82 3.37 -18.97
N PHE A 402 16.02 3.62 -19.53
CA PHE A 402 16.88 4.71 -19.06
C PHE A 402 16.17 6.07 -19.11
N ARG A 403 15.49 6.39 -20.22
CA ARG A 403 14.80 7.68 -20.38
C ARG A 403 13.70 7.84 -19.34
N SER A 404 12.81 6.86 -19.21
CA SER A 404 11.74 6.93 -18.21
C SER A 404 12.27 6.97 -16.77
N PHE A 405 13.32 6.19 -16.48
CA PHE A 405 13.96 6.16 -15.17
C PHE A 405 14.57 7.52 -14.81
N ILE A 406 15.34 8.12 -15.72
CA ILE A 406 16.01 9.39 -15.45
C ILE A 406 15.02 10.54 -15.32
N ASP A 407 13.97 10.59 -16.14
CA ASP A 407 12.92 11.61 -16.02
C ASP A 407 12.21 11.52 -14.67
N GLU A 408 11.88 10.30 -14.22
CA GLU A 408 11.24 10.06 -12.91
C GLU A 408 12.19 10.42 -11.75
N GLN A 409 13.42 9.90 -11.76
CA GLN A 409 14.38 10.12 -10.68
C GLN A 409 14.81 11.59 -10.58
N ALA A 410 15.13 12.23 -11.71
CA ALA A 410 15.53 13.64 -11.70
C ALA A 410 14.41 14.55 -11.19
N SER A 411 13.15 14.28 -11.58
CA SER A 411 11.98 15.03 -11.10
C SER A 411 11.81 14.93 -9.58
N LEU A 412 11.99 13.74 -9.01
CA LEU A 412 11.87 13.50 -7.56
C LEU A 412 12.98 14.21 -6.76
N MET A 413 14.18 14.28 -7.33
CA MET A 413 15.39 14.67 -6.60
C MET A 413 15.69 16.17 -6.63
N LEU A 414 14.98 16.96 -7.45
CA LEU A 414 15.10 18.42 -7.51
C LEU A 414 14.97 19.09 -6.13
N TYR A 415 14.09 18.57 -5.26
CA TYR A 415 13.77 19.18 -3.96
C TYR A 415 14.61 18.66 -2.79
N ARG A 416 15.57 17.75 -3.03
CA ARG A 416 16.34 17.12 -1.96
C ARG A 416 17.52 18.00 -1.51
N GLU A 417 17.50 18.53 -0.30
CA GLU A 417 18.62 19.33 0.25
C GLU A 417 19.70 18.44 0.92
N GLY A 418 20.99 18.73 0.70
CA GLY A 418 22.12 17.99 1.27
C GLY A 418 23.47 18.26 0.59
N LEU A 419 24.57 17.75 1.18
CA LEU A 419 25.92 17.78 0.58
C LEU A 419 26.14 16.64 -0.44
N GLU A 420 25.41 15.55 -0.28
CA GLU A 420 25.36 14.42 -1.22
C GLU A 420 24.46 14.77 -2.39
N ASP A 421 24.87 14.41 -3.60
CA ASP A 421 24.13 14.71 -4.83
C ASP A 421 23.94 13.46 -5.67
N ASP A 422 22.96 13.52 -6.56
CA ASP A 422 22.75 12.44 -7.52
C ASP A 422 23.50 12.77 -8.81
N VAL A 423 24.36 11.84 -9.24
CA VAL A 423 25.27 12.03 -10.37
C VAL A 423 24.94 11.04 -11.48
N LEU A 424 24.78 11.57 -12.69
CA LEU A 424 24.70 10.78 -13.92
C LEU A 424 26.08 10.72 -14.57
N ALA A 425 26.59 9.50 -14.79
CA ALA A 425 27.82 9.25 -15.53
C ALA A 425 27.50 8.58 -16.87
N LEU A 426 27.92 9.19 -17.98
CA LEU A 426 27.79 8.62 -19.32
C LEU A 426 29.15 8.18 -19.82
N PHE A 427 29.25 6.93 -20.25
CA PHE A 427 30.48 6.28 -20.70
C PHE A 427 30.35 6.01 -22.19
N GLY A 428 31.34 6.38 -22.98
CA GLY A 428 31.39 6.05 -24.41
C GLY A 428 32.69 5.33 -24.72
N VAL A 429 32.61 4.22 -25.44
CA VAL A 429 33.80 3.61 -26.06
C VAL A 429 34.38 4.61 -27.06
N ASP A 430 35.69 4.81 -27.01
CA ASP A 430 36.41 5.71 -27.90
C ASP A 430 36.60 5.09 -29.30
N GLU A 431 37.32 5.78 -30.19
CA GLU A 431 37.49 5.37 -31.59
C GLU A 431 38.08 3.96 -31.74
N GLY A 432 37.75 3.28 -32.85
CA GLY A 432 38.23 1.94 -33.18
C GLY A 432 37.14 0.89 -33.35
N MET A 433 35.90 1.15 -32.93
CA MET A 433 34.79 0.19 -33.09
C MET A 433 34.48 -0.16 -34.54
N ALA A 434 34.47 0.83 -35.45
CA ALA A 434 34.25 0.60 -36.88
C ALA A 434 35.41 -0.19 -37.53
N GLU A 435 36.64 0.04 -37.08
CA GLU A 435 37.81 -0.70 -37.55
C GLU A 435 37.80 -2.15 -37.03
N ILE A 436 37.42 -2.36 -35.77
CA ILE A 436 37.23 -3.69 -35.17
C ILE A 436 36.11 -4.44 -35.92
N GLU A 437 35.00 -3.79 -36.23
CA GLU A 437 33.93 -4.40 -37.00
C GLU A 437 34.40 -4.79 -38.40
N TYR A 438 35.14 -3.91 -39.07
CA TYR A 438 35.70 -4.16 -40.39
C TYR A 438 36.70 -5.31 -40.40
N GLN A 439 37.59 -5.39 -39.40
CA GLN A 439 38.67 -6.39 -39.34
C GLN A 439 38.24 -7.74 -38.75
N TYR A 440 37.40 -7.74 -37.71
CA TYR A 440 37.05 -8.94 -36.91
C TYR A 440 35.57 -9.30 -36.95
N GLY A 441 34.72 -8.42 -37.49
CA GLY A 441 33.29 -8.64 -37.65
C GLY A 441 32.46 -8.24 -36.43
N PRO A 442 31.11 -8.29 -36.57
CA PRO A 442 30.18 -7.74 -35.59
C PRO A 442 30.14 -8.50 -34.25
N ARG A 443 30.61 -9.75 -34.22
CA ARG A 443 30.72 -10.52 -32.97
C ARG A 443 31.78 -9.96 -32.04
N GLU A 444 32.83 -9.36 -32.59
CA GLU A 444 33.90 -8.80 -31.77
C GLU A 444 33.48 -7.45 -31.17
N VAL A 445 32.72 -6.65 -31.93
CA VAL A 445 32.01 -5.47 -31.41
C VAL A 445 31.15 -5.83 -30.19
N GLU A 446 30.39 -6.94 -30.29
CA GLU A 446 29.60 -7.45 -29.16
C GLU A 446 30.48 -7.90 -27.97
N SER A 447 31.63 -8.54 -28.21
CA SER A 447 32.61 -8.88 -27.17
C SER A 447 33.15 -7.64 -26.46
N VAL A 448 33.47 -6.56 -27.20
CA VAL A 448 33.93 -5.30 -26.63
C VAL A 448 32.85 -4.71 -25.72
N LEU A 449 31.61 -4.63 -26.19
CA LEU A 449 30.47 -4.13 -25.40
C LEU A 449 30.25 -4.95 -24.13
N LYS A 450 30.30 -6.29 -24.21
CA LYS A 450 30.21 -7.19 -23.05
C LYS A 450 31.38 -7.02 -22.09
N GLY A 451 32.59 -6.81 -22.61
CA GLY A 451 33.78 -6.56 -21.82
C GLY A 451 33.67 -5.27 -21.02
N VAL A 452 33.25 -4.17 -21.65
CA VAL A 452 32.99 -2.89 -20.97
C VAL A 452 31.86 -3.04 -19.96
N ALA A 453 30.76 -3.71 -20.30
CA ALA A 453 29.66 -3.98 -19.40
C ALA A 453 30.10 -4.78 -18.14
N ARG A 454 31.02 -5.73 -18.30
CA ARG A 454 31.61 -6.46 -17.18
C ARG A 454 32.36 -5.53 -16.22
N PHE A 455 33.21 -4.63 -16.74
CA PHE A 455 33.93 -3.66 -15.91
C PHE A 455 32.98 -2.72 -15.15
N LEU A 456 31.93 -2.23 -15.82
CA LEU A 456 30.91 -1.40 -15.18
C LEU A 456 30.20 -2.18 -14.05
N SER A 457 29.88 -3.45 -14.28
CA SER A 457 29.22 -4.31 -13.28
C SER A 457 30.10 -4.63 -12.07
N GLU A 458 31.39 -4.87 -12.29
CA GLU A 458 32.35 -5.21 -11.23
C GLU A 458 32.68 -4.00 -10.34
N LYS A 459 32.61 -2.78 -10.88
CA LYS A 459 33.07 -1.55 -10.22
C LYS A 459 31.95 -0.63 -9.74
N LYS A 460 30.70 -0.83 -10.15
CA LYS A 460 29.56 -0.08 -9.62
C LYS A 460 29.27 -0.46 -8.16
N ALA A 461 28.59 0.42 -7.42
CA ALA A 461 27.98 0.03 -6.15
C ALA A 461 26.69 -0.78 -6.38
N ALA A 462 26.26 -1.54 -5.37
CA ALA A 462 25.10 -2.42 -5.45
C ALA A 462 23.82 -1.67 -5.87
N ASN A 463 23.64 -0.44 -5.37
CA ASN A 463 22.50 0.44 -5.59
C ASN A 463 22.63 1.37 -6.82
N HIS A 464 23.68 1.24 -7.63
CA HIS A 464 23.85 2.05 -8.84
C HIS A 464 23.32 1.27 -10.06
N PRO A 465 22.19 1.67 -10.67
CA PRO A 465 21.71 1.02 -11.88
C PRO A 465 22.58 1.42 -13.09
N VAL A 466 22.74 0.48 -14.01
CA VAL A 466 23.55 0.63 -15.23
C VAL A 466 22.65 0.42 -16.43
N PHE A 467 22.86 1.25 -17.45
CA PHE A 467 22.05 1.27 -18.64
C PHE A 467 22.93 1.18 -19.87
N ARG A 468 22.38 0.58 -20.92
CA ARG A 468 22.93 0.56 -22.26
C ARG A 468 22.15 1.55 -23.13
N LEU A 469 22.84 2.56 -23.65
CA LEU A 469 22.27 3.55 -24.56
C LEU A 469 22.61 3.20 -26.02
N HIS A 470 22.17 3.99 -26.99
CA HIS A 470 22.55 3.80 -28.39
C HIS A 470 24.07 3.78 -28.63
N GLY A 471 24.50 3.21 -29.77
CA GLY A 471 25.91 3.20 -30.19
C GLY A 471 26.77 2.38 -29.22
N ALA A 472 27.96 2.84 -28.86
CA ALA A 472 28.82 2.20 -27.84
C ALA A 472 28.78 2.96 -26.49
N THR A 473 27.58 3.37 -26.06
CA THR A 473 27.36 4.23 -24.91
C THR A 473 26.66 3.51 -23.76
N PHE A 474 27.05 3.82 -22.53
CA PHE A 474 26.49 3.32 -21.28
C PHE A 474 26.20 4.48 -20.33
N ALA A 475 25.32 4.25 -19.36
CA ALA A 475 25.06 5.19 -18.28
C ALA A 475 25.09 4.50 -16.93
N ILE A 476 25.54 5.22 -15.90
CA ILE A 476 25.36 4.84 -14.50
C ILE A 476 24.71 6.01 -13.75
N TRP A 477 23.62 5.71 -13.06
CA TRP A 477 23.03 6.62 -12.07
C TRP A 477 23.65 6.34 -10.70
N MET A 478 24.17 7.39 -10.05
CA MET A 478 24.86 7.30 -8.77
C MET A 478 24.13 8.17 -7.73
N PRO A 479 23.18 7.60 -6.98
CA PRO A 479 22.39 8.37 -6.02
C PRO A 479 23.15 8.62 -4.71
N GLY A 480 23.03 9.83 -4.16
CA GLY A 480 23.53 10.22 -2.85
C GLY A 480 25.04 10.08 -2.69
N VAL A 481 25.80 10.48 -3.71
CA VAL A 481 27.27 10.42 -3.69
C VAL A 481 27.86 11.82 -3.68
N LEU A 482 29.06 11.96 -3.11
CA LEU A 482 29.81 13.21 -3.28
C LEU A 482 30.35 13.27 -4.72
N PHE A 483 30.25 14.41 -5.39
CA PHE A 483 30.63 14.54 -6.80
C PHE A 483 32.08 14.11 -7.10
N HIS A 484 33.01 14.39 -6.18
CA HIS A 484 34.40 13.95 -6.32
C HIS A 484 34.55 12.42 -6.23
N GLU A 485 33.81 11.75 -5.36
CA GLU A 485 33.80 10.28 -5.24
C GLU A 485 33.25 9.61 -6.52
N ALA A 486 32.22 10.22 -7.13
CA ALA A 486 31.71 9.78 -8.43
C ALA A 486 32.78 9.90 -9.52
N SER A 487 33.53 11.01 -9.53
CA SER A 487 34.64 11.23 -10.46
C SER A 487 35.79 10.24 -10.26
N GLU A 488 36.18 9.97 -9.02
CA GLU A 488 37.22 8.98 -8.70
C GLU A 488 36.82 7.59 -9.16
N ARG A 489 35.56 7.17 -8.91
CA ARG A 489 35.04 5.88 -9.36
C ARG A 489 35.03 5.75 -10.88
N CYS A 490 34.63 6.81 -11.59
CA CYS A 490 34.69 6.84 -13.05
C CYS A 490 36.13 6.71 -13.56
N GLU A 491 37.09 7.36 -12.91
CA GLU A 491 38.50 7.26 -13.28
C GLU A 491 39.08 5.85 -13.02
N GLU A 492 38.64 5.18 -11.95
CA GLU A 492 39.00 3.78 -11.70
C GLU A 492 38.45 2.83 -12.78
N ILE A 493 37.21 3.03 -13.20
CA ILE A 493 36.58 2.25 -14.29
C ILE A 493 37.35 2.47 -15.59
N ARG A 494 37.64 3.73 -15.93
CA ARG A 494 38.42 4.12 -17.12
C ARG A 494 39.77 3.42 -17.18
N LYS A 495 40.57 3.53 -16.11
CA LYS A 495 41.88 2.87 -16.00
C LYS A 495 41.79 1.34 -16.08
N SER A 496 40.72 0.76 -15.56
CA SER A 496 40.50 -0.69 -15.59
C SER A 496 40.24 -1.19 -17.01
N VAL A 497 39.49 -0.43 -17.82
CA VAL A 497 39.25 -0.73 -19.24
C VAL A 497 40.53 -0.55 -20.06
N GLU A 498 41.19 0.61 -19.92
CA GLU A 498 42.46 0.90 -20.61
C GLU A 498 43.56 -0.13 -20.33
N GLY A 499 43.69 -0.55 -19.06
CA GLY A 499 44.69 -1.53 -18.64
C GLY A 499 44.34 -2.98 -18.97
N SER A 500 43.17 -3.24 -19.57
CA SER A 500 42.70 -4.59 -19.83
C SER A 500 43.37 -5.23 -21.04
N LYS A 501 43.84 -6.47 -20.86
CA LYS A 501 44.31 -7.34 -21.96
C LYS A 501 43.22 -8.29 -22.45
N SER A 502 41.97 -8.09 -22.02
CA SER A 502 40.85 -8.98 -22.36
C SER A 502 40.23 -8.67 -23.72
N PHE A 503 40.54 -7.52 -24.30
CA PHE A 503 40.08 -7.11 -25.64
C PHE A 503 41.10 -7.52 -26.70
N ILE A 504 40.65 -7.80 -27.93
CA ILE A 504 41.53 -8.12 -29.06
C ILE A 504 42.42 -6.92 -29.41
N GLU A 505 41.84 -5.72 -29.44
CA GLU A 505 42.54 -4.45 -29.59
C GLU A 505 42.44 -3.63 -28.28
N PRO A 506 43.42 -2.76 -27.96
CA PRO A 506 43.33 -1.88 -26.80
C PRO A 506 42.09 -0.97 -26.88
N ILE A 507 41.21 -1.08 -25.90
CA ILE A 507 39.99 -0.26 -25.81
C ILE A 507 40.16 0.81 -24.75
N THR A 508 39.71 2.03 -25.07
CA THR A 508 39.60 3.13 -24.12
C THR A 508 38.16 3.64 -24.06
N ILE A 509 37.82 4.29 -22.96
CA ILE A 509 36.50 4.89 -22.75
C ILE A 509 36.66 6.34 -22.28
N SER A 510 35.78 7.20 -22.79
CA SER A 510 35.58 8.54 -22.30
C SER A 510 34.33 8.61 -21.42
N ILE A 511 34.31 9.53 -20.46
CA ILE A 511 33.23 9.63 -19.47
C ILE A 511 32.81 11.10 -19.31
N GLY A 512 31.51 11.38 -19.39
CA GLY A 512 30.91 12.66 -19.04
C GLY A 512 30.09 12.56 -17.76
N LEU A 513 30.35 13.43 -16.79
CA LEU A 513 29.64 13.48 -15.51
C LEU A 513 28.69 14.68 -15.46
N ALA A 514 27.48 14.50 -14.93
CA ALA A 514 26.54 15.58 -14.66
C ALA A 514 25.91 15.39 -13.28
N ALA A 515 25.93 16.44 -12.44
CA ALA A 515 25.32 16.43 -11.12
C ALA A 515 23.96 17.12 -11.11
N MET A 516 23.02 16.62 -10.31
CA MET A 516 21.71 17.28 -10.11
C MET A 516 21.85 18.71 -9.59
N ALA A 517 22.82 18.99 -8.72
CA ALA A 517 23.11 20.32 -8.19
C ALA A 517 23.37 21.37 -9.29
N GLU A 518 23.88 20.96 -10.45
CA GLU A 518 24.20 21.86 -11.56
C GLU A 518 22.96 22.39 -12.29
N ILE A 519 21.85 21.65 -12.22
CA ILE A 519 20.63 21.97 -12.98
C ILE A 519 19.49 22.48 -12.12
N ARG A 520 19.51 22.21 -10.80
CA ARG A 520 18.47 22.62 -9.83
C ARG A 520 18.06 24.09 -9.92
N SER A 521 19.01 24.98 -10.20
CA SER A 521 18.76 26.43 -10.27
C SER A 521 18.35 26.93 -11.66
N THR A 522 18.42 26.07 -12.68
CA THR A 522 18.23 26.44 -14.10
C THR A 522 17.00 25.82 -14.75
N ILE A 523 16.30 24.93 -14.05
CA ILE A 523 15.12 24.21 -14.58
C ILE A 523 13.84 24.92 -14.16
N GLU A 524 13.00 25.25 -15.13
CA GLU A 524 11.67 25.84 -14.92
C GLU A 524 10.61 24.77 -14.67
N GLU A 525 10.60 23.69 -15.45
CA GLU A 525 9.66 22.57 -15.33
C GLU A 525 10.38 21.29 -14.84
N PRO A 526 9.95 20.69 -13.71
CA PRO A 526 10.56 19.47 -13.18
C PRO A 526 10.69 18.31 -14.18
N ALA A 527 9.72 18.21 -15.10
CA ALA A 527 9.70 17.17 -16.14
C ALA A 527 10.91 17.25 -17.09
N ASP A 528 11.54 18.42 -17.25
CA ASP A 528 12.69 18.60 -18.14
C ASP A 528 14.03 18.23 -17.48
N ALA A 529 14.03 17.93 -16.17
CA ALA A 529 15.24 17.70 -15.41
C ALA A 529 16.07 16.53 -15.93
N GLY A 530 15.42 15.41 -16.24
CA GLY A 530 16.09 14.22 -16.76
C GLY A 530 16.76 14.46 -18.11
N SER A 531 16.04 15.11 -19.02
CA SER A 531 16.56 15.52 -20.33
C SER A 531 17.75 16.47 -20.21
N ARG A 532 17.66 17.50 -19.34
CA ARG A 532 18.74 18.47 -19.14
C ARG A 532 19.99 17.84 -18.54
N LEU A 533 19.83 16.95 -17.55
CA LEU A 533 20.94 16.24 -16.94
C LEU A 533 21.67 15.36 -17.98
N THR A 534 20.90 14.64 -18.79
CA THR A 534 21.42 13.79 -19.86
C THR A 534 22.18 14.61 -20.90
N GLU A 535 21.67 15.78 -21.27
CA GLU A 535 22.31 16.70 -22.21
C GLU A 535 23.69 17.15 -21.72
N ILE A 536 23.82 17.57 -20.45
CA ILE A 536 25.10 17.98 -19.86
C ILE A 536 26.08 16.81 -19.85
N GLY A 537 25.62 15.61 -19.45
CA GLY A 537 26.44 14.40 -19.46
C GLY A 537 26.98 14.10 -20.86
N LEU A 538 26.12 14.17 -21.89
CA LEU A 538 26.51 13.91 -23.28
C LEU A 538 27.47 14.97 -23.81
N GLN A 539 27.23 16.25 -23.50
CA GLN A 539 28.13 17.34 -23.87
C GLN A 539 29.54 17.14 -23.29
N ARG A 540 29.64 16.71 -22.03
CA ARG A 540 30.92 16.42 -21.36
C ARG A 540 31.59 15.16 -21.89
N LEU A 541 30.82 14.12 -22.19
CA LEU A 541 31.34 12.92 -22.85
C LEU A 541 31.96 13.27 -24.21
N ARG A 542 31.30 14.11 -25.01
CA ARG A 542 31.86 14.63 -26.27
C ARG A 542 33.11 15.48 -26.03
N LEU A 543 33.16 16.28 -24.97
CA LEU A 543 34.35 17.07 -24.64
C LEU A 543 35.54 16.18 -24.26
N ALA A 544 35.31 15.09 -23.51
CA ALA A 544 36.34 14.10 -23.21
C ALA A 544 36.88 13.45 -24.48
N LYS A 545 35.99 13.00 -25.38
CA LYS A 545 36.39 12.44 -26.68
C LYS A 545 37.20 13.42 -27.53
N ARG A 546 36.73 14.67 -27.66
CA ARG A 546 37.43 15.73 -28.42
C ARG A 546 38.81 16.09 -27.88
N ARG A 547 39.10 15.83 -26.61
CA ARG A 547 40.41 16.09 -25.98
C ARG A 547 41.41 14.94 -26.14
N GLY A 548 41.14 14.00 -27.05
CA GLY A 548 42.00 12.84 -27.34
C GLY A 548 41.49 11.53 -26.74
N GLY A 549 40.23 11.48 -26.29
CA GLY A 549 39.63 10.28 -25.69
C GLY A 549 40.21 9.94 -24.32
N ASN A 550 39.82 8.77 -23.81
CA ASN A 550 40.37 8.16 -22.61
C ASN A 550 40.44 9.11 -21.40
N ALA A 551 39.36 9.86 -21.17
CA ALA A 551 39.31 10.87 -20.12
C ALA A 551 37.94 10.95 -19.42
N VAL A 552 37.95 11.40 -18.16
CA VAL A 552 36.75 11.79 -17.42
C VAL A 552 36.58 13.30 -17.49
N CYS A 553 35.42 13.77 -17.94
CA CYS A 553 35.06 15.18 -18.01
C CYS A 553 33.96 15.51 -17.00
N SER A 554 34.32 16.30 -16.00
CA SER A 554 33.45 16.68 -14.88
C SER A 554 33.03 18.15 -14.88
N SER A 555 33.53 18.96 -15.79
CA SER A 555 33.16 20.36 -15.92
C SER A 555 32.94 20.74 -17.38
N SER A 556 32.00 21.67 -17.59
CA SER A 556 31.75 22.28 -18.90
C SER A 556 32.65 23.50 -19.12
N GLU A 557 33.52 23.84 -18.15
CA GLU A 557 34.53 24.88 -18.29
C GLU A 557 35.58 24.43 -19.30
N THR A 558 35.49 25.03 -20.47
CA THR A 558 36.47 24.95 -21.53
C THR A 558 37.75 25.66 -21.07
N ALA A 559 38.76 24.88 -20.67
CA ALA A 559 40.12 25.24 -21.05
C ALA A 559 40.10 25.49 -22.57
N LYS A 560 40.31 26.76 -22.95
CA LYS A 560 40.42 27.33 -24.29
C LYS A 560 40.81 26.33 -25.39
N ASP A 561 39.83 25.63 -25.93
CA ASP A 561 39.91 24.95 -27.23
C ASP A 561 38.49 24.79 -27.80
N SER A 562 38.00 25.88 -28.38
CA SER A 562 36.95 25.86 -29.39
C SER A 562 37.33 26.87 -30.47
N THR A 563 38.31 26.50 -31.29
CA THR A 563 38.65 27.27 -32.50
C THR A 563 37.66 27.00 -33.63
N ALA A 564 36.83 25.95 -33.54
CA ALA A 564 35.83 25.64 -34.56
C ALA A 564 34.53 26.45 -34.40
N LYS A 565 34.06 27.06 -35.49
CA LYS A 565 32.87 27.91 -35.57
C LYS A 565 31.55 27.14 -35.55
N ALA A 566 31.55 25.89 -36.04
CA ALA A 566 30.42 24.95 -36.07
C ALA A 566 30.89 23.58 -36.59
N ASN A 567 30.07 22.55 -36.36
CA ASN A 567 30.26 21.18 -36.84
C ASN A 567 29.43 20.93 -38.10
N ILE A 568 30.08 20.56 -39.19
CA ILE A 568 29.45 20.36 -40.49
C ILE A 568 29.59 18.90 -40.90
N LEU A 569 28.49 18.25 -41.24
CA LEU A 569 28.50 16.92 -41.86
C LEU A 569 28.48 17.05 -43.37
N ILE A 570 29.44 16.42 -44.05
CA ILE A 570 29.48 16.30 -45.50
C ILE A 570 29.13 14.87 -45.90
N VAL A 571 28.10 14.71 -46.72
CA VAL A 571 27.64 13.42 -47.26
C VAL A 571 27.85 13.44 -48.77
N ASP A 572 28.82 12.69 -49.26
CA ASP A 572 29.14 12.60 -50.69
C ASP A 572 29.78 11.24 -50.94
N ASP A 573 29.38 10.53 -51.99
CA ASP A 573 29.96 9.23 -52.34
C ASP A 573 31.28 9.38 -53.10
N ASP A 574 31.52 10.54 -53.73
CA ASP A 574 32.79 10.90 -54.35
C ASP A 574 33.81 11.39 -53.30
N GLU A 575 34.81 10.55 -53.01
CA GLU A 575 35.86 10.82 -52.03
C GLU A 575 36.64 12.11 -52.34
N THR A 576 36.90 12.39 -53.61
CA THR A 576 37.66 13.59 -54.02
C THR A 576 36.89 14.87 -53.70
N SER A 577 35.61 14.93 -54.08
CA SER A 577 34.69 16.02 -53.78
C SER A 577 34.55 16.24 -52.27
N ARG A 578 34.38 15.15 -51.51
CA ARG A 578 34.28 15.17 -50.05
C ARG A 578 35.54 15.75 -49.39
N ASP A 579 36.72 15.35 -49.86
CA ASP A 579 38.01 15.78 -49.32
C ASP A 579 38.32 17.25 -49.62
N VAL A 580 37.97 17.71 -50.82
CA VAL A 580 38.12 19.12 -51.21
C VAL A 580 37.23 20.01 -50.33
N MET A 581 35.95 19.63 -50.14
CA MET A 581 35.04 20.41 -49.29
C MET A 581 35.47 20.39 -47.83
N ARG A 582 35.88 19.23 -47.31
CA ARG A 582 36.41 19.07 -45.95
C ARG A 582 37.60 19.98 -45.70
N THR A 583 38.66 19.84 -46.52
CA THR A 583 39.89 20.65 -46.39
C THR A 583 39.58 22.14 -46.44
N PHE A 584 38.66 22.56 -47.32
CA PHE A 584 38.29 23.96 -47.46
C PHE A 584 37.56 24.52 -46.24
N LEU A 585 36.63 23.74 -45.66
CA LEU A 585 35.85 24.15 -44.49
C LEU A 585 36.67 24.07 -43.19
N GLU A 586 37.55 23.08 -43.05
CA GLU A 586 38.51 22.99 -41.95
C GLU A 586 39.46 24.20 -41.93
N ASN A 587 40.00 24.60 -43.08
CA ASN A 587 40.80 25.82 -43.23
C ASN A 587 40.02 27.10 -42.88
N ALA A 588 38.69 27.07 -42.95
CA ALA A 588 37.81 28.16 -42.55
C ALA A 588 37.40 28.10 -41.06
N GLU A 589 38.04 27.21 -40.30
CA GLU A 589 37.84 26.97 -38.86
C GLU A 589 36.47 26.33 -38.57
N TYR A 590 36.02 25.38 -39.39
CA TYR A 590 34.89 24.50 -39.06
C TYR A 590 35.38 23.11 -38.73
N PHE A 591 34.65 22.39 -37.88
CA PHE A 591 34.87 20.97 -37.68
C PHE A 591 34.06 20.20 -38.71
N VAL A 592 34.68 19.30 -39.44
CA VAL A 592 34.01 18.59 -40.54
C VAL A 592 33.97 17.10 -40.26
N VAL A 593 32.74 16.58 -40.18
CA VAL A 593 32.46 15.14 -40.18
C VAL A 593 32.13 14.74 -41.61
N THR A 594 32.59 13.58 -42.04
CA THR A 594 32.31 13.05 -43.39
C THR A 594 31.56 11.73 -43.30
N ALA A 595 30.69 11.51 -44.28
CA ALA A 595 30.01 10.24 -44.53
C ALA A 595 30.03 9.95 -46.04
N ALA A 596 30.22 8.68 -46.40
CA ALA A 596 30.22 8.22 -47.78
C ALA A 596 28.82 7.92 -48.32
N ASP A 597 27.85 7.74 -47.43
CA ASP A 597 26.46 7.44 -47.79
C ASP A 597 25.47 7.94 -46.73
N GLY A 598 24.17 7.93 -47.07
CA GLY A 598 23.16 8.46 -46.17
C GLY A 598 22.86 7.59 -44.93
N ALA A 599 23.25 6.31 -44.92
CA ALA A 599 23.10 5.47 -43.73
C ALA A 599 24.18 5.82 -42.70
N GLU A 600 25.44 5.94 -43.14
CA GLU A 600 26.54 6.45 -42.33
C GLU A 600 26.24 7.87 -41.84
N ALA A 601 25.64 8.73 -42.68
CA ALA A 601 25.25 10.06 -42.26
C ALA A 601 24.27 10.06 -41.07
N LEU A 602 23.30 9.13 -41.02
CA LEU A 602 22.38 9.00 -39.90
C LEU A 602 23.07 8.52 -38.62
N GLU A 603 24.03 7.61 -38.75
CA GLU A 603 24.87 7.14 -37.65
C GLU A 603 25.66 8.31 -37.07
N ARG A 604 26.39 9.06 -37.93
CA ARG A 604 27.17 10.24 -37.49
C ARG A 604 26.31 11.33 -36.86
N ILE A 605 25.09 11.58 -37.35
CA ILE A 605 24.17 12.56 -36.74
C ILE A 605 23.69 12.11 -35.35
N SER A 606 23.65 10.81 -35.08
CA SER A 606 23.27 10.28 -33.77
C SER A 606 24.42 10.32 -32.75
N GLU A 607 25.66 10.25 -33.23
CA GLU A 607 26.87 10.22 -32.41
C GLU A 607 27.43 11.63 -32.16
N GLU A 608 27.40 12.48 -33.18
CA GLU A 608 28.01 13.81 -33.21
C GLU A 608 26.98 14.93 -33.15
N SER A 609 27.34 16.06 -32.54
CA SER A 609 26.53 17.28 -32.60
C SER A 609 26.76 17.95 -33.95
N ILE A 610 25.86 17.76 -34.91
CA ILE A 610 25.94 18.38 -36.23
C ILE A 610 25.11 19.66 -36.24
N ASP A 611 25.72 20.76 -36.70
CA ASP A 611 25.07 22.08 -36.80
C ASP A 611 24.59 22.39 -38.23
N LEU A 612 25.10 21.65 -39.23
CA LEU A 612 24.78 21.80 -40.65
C LEU A 612 25.09 20.52 -41.41
N VAL A 613 24.19 20.10 -42.30
CA VAL A 613 24.45 19.00 -43.25
C VAL A 613 24.63 19.55 -44.65
N ILE A 614 25.67 19.08 -45.35
CA ILE A 614 25.89 19.28 -46.79
C ILE A 614 25.83 17.91 -47.44
N SER A 615 24.76 17.60 -48.17
CA SER A 615 24.56 16.30 -48.80
C SER A 615 24.54 16.41 -50.32
N GLU A 616 25.31 15.56 -51.00
CA GLU A 616 25.04 15.23 -52.39
C GLU A 616 23.67 14.55 -52.49
N LEU A 617 22.93 14.88 -53.55
CA LEU A 617 21.59 14.32 -53.75
C LEU A 617 21.66 12.81 -54.02
N MET A 618 22.58 12.40 -54.88
CA MET A 618 22.69 11.02 -55.37
C MET A 618 23.78 10.23 -54.65
N VAL A 619 23.63 10.02 -53.34
CA VAL A 619 24.49 9.11 -52.57
C VAL A 619 23.84 7.73 -52.41
N SER A 620 24.66 6.70 -52.16
CA SER A 620 24.19 5.32 -52.00
C SER A 620 23.41 5.10 -50.69
N LYS A 621 22.73 3.94 -50.57
CA LYS A 621 21.89 3.49 -49.44
C LYS A 621 20.67 4.37 -49.12
N ILE A 622 20.86 5.66 -48.82
CA ILE A 622 19.81 6.63 -48.50
C ILE A 622 20.15 7.93 -49.24
N ASP A 623 19.30 8.32 -50.20
CA ASP A 623 19.52 9.54 -50.97
C ASP A 623 19.31 10.83 -50.14
N GLY A 624 19.78 11.97 -50.65
CA GLY A 624 19.74 13.24 -49.93
C GLY A 624 18.33 13.74 -49.58
N PHE A 625 17.29 13.39 -50.37
CA PHE A 625 15.91 13.74 -50.03
C PHE A 625 15.37 12.86 -48.91
N MET A 626 15.61 11.55 -49.00
CA MET A 626 15.23 10.60 -47.95
C MET A 626 15.93 10.94 -46.63
N LEU A 627 17.21 11.30 -46.67
CA LEU A 627 17.96 11.73 -45.50
C LEU A 627 17.31 12.95 -44.83
N LYS A 628 16.99 14.00 -45.60
CA LYS A 628 16.30 15.19 -45.07
C LYS A 628 14.93 14.87 -44.49
N GLU A 629 14.16 14.00 -45.14
CA GLU A 629 12.84 13.59 -44.64
C GLU A 629 12.95 12.84 -43.30
N MET A 630 13.90 11.91 -43.18
CA MET A 630 14.14 11.17 -41.94
C MET A 630 14.57 12.09 -40.79
N LEU A 631 15.41 13.09 -41.06
CA LEU A 631 15.79 14.10 -40.06
C LEU A 631 14.60 14.97 -39.64
N SER A 632 13.71 15.31 -40.59
CA SER A 632 12.55 16.16 -40.31
C SER A 632 11.50 15.49 -39.39
N ARG A 633 11.53 14.15 -39.27
CA ARG A 633 10.63 13.37 -38.41
C ARG A 633 11.10 13.25 -36.95
N LYS A 634 12.36 13.58 -36.64
CA LYS A 634 12.91 13.50 -35.28
C LYS A 634 12.92 14.91 -34.63
N SER A 635 12.40 15.05 -33.42
CA SER A 635 12.31 16.34 -32.72
C SER A 635 13.66 17.06 -32.58
N GLY A 636 14.73 16.31 -32.31
CA GLY A 636 16.08 16.85 -32.13
C GLY A 636 16.79 17.29 -33.43
N THR A 637 16.36 16.84 -34.61
CA THR A 637 17.03 17.17 -35.89
C THR A 637 16.11 17.83 -36.91
N LYS A 638 14.85 18.09 -36.55
CA LYS A 638 13.85 18.71 -37.43
C LYS A 638 14.29 20.06 -37.99
N ASN A 639 14.98 20.84 -37.17
CA ASN A 639 15.45 22.19 -37.49
C ASN A 639 16.91 22.23 -37.98
N LEU A 640 17.54 21.07 -38.18
CA LEU A 640 18.93 20.99 -38.62
C LEU A 640 19.08 21.58 -40.04
N PRO A 641 19.87 22.64 -40.23
CA PRO A 641 20.10 23.23 -41.53
C PRO A 641 20.68 22.21 -42.53
N PHE A 642 20.16 22.22 -43.76
CA PHE A 642 20.46 21.23 -44.77
C PHE A 642 20.70 21.87 -46.15
N ILE A 643 21.92 21.71 -46.65
CA ILE A 643 22.34 22.11 -47.99
C ILE A 643 22.40 20.87 -48.87
N LEU A 644 21.68 20.90 -49.98
CA LEU A 644 21.77 19.90 -51.03
C LEU A 644 22.76 20.37 -52.11
N VAL A 645 23.61 19.47 -52.59
CA VAL A 645 24.48 19.70 -53.75
C VAL A 645 24.20 18.64 -54.81
N SER A 646 24.23 18.99 -56.11
CA SER A 646 24.16 17.97 -57.16
C SER A 646 24.59 18.44 -58.55
N HIS A 647 25.11 17.51 -59.37
CA HIS A 647 25.31 17.71 -60.81
C HIS A 647 23.98 17.76 -61.60
N ARG A 648 22.89 17.23 -61.05
CA ARG A 648 21.59 17.07 -61.75
C ARG A 648 20.52 18.05 -61.27
N LYS A 649 20.91 19.28 -60.93
CA LYS A 649 19.97 20.33 -60.55
C LYS A 649 19.12 20.75 -61.76
N ASN A 650 17.81 20.52 -61.67
CA ASN A 650 16.79 20.87 -62.67
C ASN A 650 15.51 21.35 -61.97
N GLU A 651 14.53 21.80 -62.74
CA GLU A 651 13.28 22.37 -62.19
C GLU A 651 12.55 21.41 -61.25
N ASP A 652 12.40 20.14 -61.64
CA ASP A 652 11.73 19.11 -60.83
C ASP A 652 12.44 18.87 -59.49
N SER A 653 13.76 18.73 -59.50
CA SER A 653 14.55 18.50 -58.27
C SER A 653 14.58 19.73 -57.37
N VAL A 654 14.50 20.95 -57.92
CA VAL A 654 14.37 22.18 -57.14
C VAL A 654 13.03 22.24 -56.42
N ASN A 655 11.92 21.92 -57.12
CA ASN A 655 10.59 21.87 -56.51
C ASN A 655 10.53 20.82 -55.38
N ARG A 656 11.14 19.64 -55.58
CA ARG A 656 11.26 18.62 -54.54
C ARG A 656 12.07 19.08 -53.34
N ALA A 657 13.22 19.72 -53.55
CA ALA A 657 14.06 20.25 -52.47
C ALA A 657 13.29 21.25 -51.59
N TYR A 658 12.52 22.15 -52.21
CA TYR A 658 11.65 23.07 -51.47
C TYR A 658 10.57 22.33 -50.66
N GLY A 659 9.93 21.32 -51.24
CA GLY A 659 8.92 20.50 -50.56
C GLY A 659 9.45 19.73 -49.33
N HIS A 660 10.72 19.35 -49.34
CA HIS A 660 11.38 18.68 -48.19
C HIS A 660 12.01 19.66 -47.19
N GLY A 661 11.87 20.98 -47.40
CA GLY A 661 12.43 22.00 -46.52
C GLY A 661 13.96 22.04 -46.52
N VAL A 662 14.58 21.83 -47.68
CA VAL A 662 16.02 22.05 -47.89
C VAL A 662 16.30 23.56 -47.89
N ASP A 663 17.29 24.01 -47.13
CA ASP A 663 17.60 25.44 -46.98
C ASP A 663 18.26 26.02 -48.24
N TYR A 664 19.18 25.26 -48.85
CA TYR A 664 19.90 25.66 -50.06
C TYR A 664 20.14 24.46 -50.98
N TYR A 665 20.03 24.68 -52.29
CA TYR A 665 20.36 23.66 -53.29
C TYR A 665 21.36 24.23 -54.31
N LEU A 666 22.60 23.73 -54.33
CA LEU A 666 23.67 24.16 -55.24
C LEU A 666 23.88 23.18 -56.39
N GLN A 667 24.19 23.70 -57.59
CA GLN A 667 24.56 22.88 -58.74
C GLN A 667 26.06 22.68 -58.78
N LYS A 668 26.54 21.44 -58.88
CA LYS A 668 27.96 21.13 -59.13
C LYS A 668 28.29 21.35 -60.62
N PRO A 669 29.42 22.00 -60.95
CA PRO A 669 30.40 22.60 -60.04
C PRO A 669 29.95 23.97 -59.49
N PHE A 670 30.23 24.22 -58.21
CA PHE A 670 29.97 25.51 -57.53
C PHE A 670 31.27 26.10 -56.98
N LEU A 671 31.27 27.40 -56.68
CA LEU A 671 32.41 28.06 -56.05
C LEU A 671 32.45 27.73 -54.56
N LEU A 672 33.58 27.23 -54.04
CA LEU A 672 33.73 26.95 -52.61
C LEU A 672 33.51 28.19 -51.72
N ALA A 673 33.85 29.38 -52.22
CA ALA A 673 33.57 30.65 -51.54
C ALA A 673 32.05 30.94 -51.41
N GLU A 674 31.24 30.52 -52.38
CA GLU A 674 29.78 30.64 -52.32
C GLU A 674 29.21 29.68 -51.27
N LEU A 675 29.68 28.42 -51.27
CA LEU A 675 29.32 27.43 -50.25
C LEU A 675 29.65 27.96 -48.85
N LEU A 676 30.86 28.48 -48.63
CA LEU A 676 31.27 29.05 -47.34
C LEU A 676 30.42 30.25 -46.91
N GLY A 677 29.99 31.09 -47.85
CA GLY A 677 29.06 32.19 -47.56
C GLY A 677 27.72 31.69 -47.04
N ILE A 678 27.18 30.63 -47.65
CA ILE A 678 25.94 29.97 -47.22
C ILE A 678 26.12 29.30 -45.86
N VAL A 679 27.21 28.56 -45.68
CA VAL A 679 27.57 27.91 -44.41
C VAL A 679 27.60 28.94 -43.29
N ARG A 680 28.34 30.06 -43.46
CA ARG A 680 28.41 31.15 -42.47
C ARG A 680 27.04 31.72 -42.12
N LYS A 681 26.16 31.87 -43.11
CA LYS A 681 24.80 32.37 -42.89
C LYS A 681 23.99 31.39 -42.04
N LEU A 682 24.03 30.10 -42.34
CA LEU A 682 23.24 29.09 -41.64
C LEU A 682 23.76 28.81 -40.23
N THR A 683 25.08 28.81 -40.03
CA THR A 683 25.69 28.56 -38.72
C THR A 683 25.62 29.76 -37.78
N SER A 684 25.61 31.00 -38.31
CA SER A 684 25.45 32.22 -37.49
C SER A 684 24.02 32.47 -37.01
N LEU A 685 23.00 31.99 -37.72
CA LEU A 685 21.58 32.16 -37.36
C LEU A 685 21.11 31.21 -36.24
N GLY A 686 21.91 30.21 -35.86
CA GLY A 686 21.56 29.19 -34.85
C GLY A 686 21.85 29.56 -33.40
N THR A 687 22.49 30.71 -33.12
CA THR A 687 22.85 31.13 -31.74
C THR A 687 21.75 31.92 -31.02
N GLY A 688 20.57 32.05 -31.61
CA GLY A 688 19.47 32.81 -31.01
C GLY A 688 18.10 32.46 -31.61
N ARG A 689 17.62 31.23 -31.39
CA ARG A 689 16.21 30.87 -31.54
C ARG A 689 15.79 29.85 -30.51
#